data_AF-A0A8H5X4X5-F1
#
_entry.id   AF-A0A8H5X4X5-F1
#
_cell.length_a   1.000
_cell.length_b   1.000
_cell.length_c   1.000
_cell.angle_alpha   90.00
_cell.angle_beta   90.00
_cell.angle_gamma   90.00
#
_symmetry.space_group_name_H-M   'P 1'
#
loop_
_entity.id
_entity.type
_entity.pdbx_description
1 polymer ?
#
loop_
_entity_poly.entity_id
_entity_poly.type
_entity_poly.pdbx_seq_one_letter_code
_entity_poly.pdbx_strand_id
1 'polypeptide(L)'
;MERQSYELLQRGAPVELDNKQSPGESAWPPEPRPLPQSFWASISSIISFLPLLMLPIPFADGKPLSQHGDAIFQGMGLAPTLWPIAFAAILGSLARTVALYRAERGTNLGTLGILLGSQTLMSTLTSAFNLRIISLWAILLIILWSLSPLGGQAVLRAVHVTLDTESQRYDLMYSPATNSGIPFNKDRCDMSTIKVLFGAALSAPNSLGQAANGSSDSFGAVMQHIGNGTASLLARTDPWGNFRVPQITSLPGYSSSKPYKWLDVPTDQLVTYESLIGIPLWGVPIFPGNLTFEMPASYATLKCSRWFDTVKWLETNPGILKSHGRDDIYSEMGESENNSNYSQVYMDTPNNKKGFNFSAKDITSKGPITHGTFVFGNFGHSTVCDIGHIYVDVEVICERPTRFDQMACRARRIRHSPSRPFPKADNQLVGHGANLFLSGLPFLASSSSPGLKSPMENYLADQAKGIGHIATSSFDYISTEYTKLPLPVFAERLAIIINTAMRLYWSSYTILDMDAVPVSETDHYGNVTSILALTTKVYGTRKVWMATAILSLAIMFLAAILTVGLRLVIRTPDFLTHVAALTRDSAYMDLAPGGSMLTGDERLRISDGLIPEIKMTTQGPAQVKSLNPYVKQEAETIAWSENIETEVCSEGGLNVAFINNGDYIKVKGVDFGSTGANSFGARVASNSSGGKIELRLGSKTGKLVGTCTVTTTGNWQTYKTVDCPVSGATGTSDLFLVFTGTGSDYLFNFNWWQFS
;
A
#
# COMPACT_ATOMS: atom_id res chain seq x y z
N MET A 1 -62.81 7.30 -62.02
CA MET A 1 -62.00 8.30 -61.33
C MET A 1 -62.96 9.39 -60.88
N GLU A 2 -63.31 9.58 -59.61
CA GLU A 2 -62.72 9.10 -58.37
C GLU A 2 -63.82 9.23 -57.30
N ARG A 3 -64.63 8.18 -57.17
CA ARG A 3 -65.66 8.01 -56.14
C ARG A 3 -65.25 6.81 -55.30
N GLN A 4 -64.03 6.89 -54.77
CA GLN A 4 -63.30 5.75 -54.19
C GLN A 4 -62.41 6.19 -53.01
N SER A 5 -62.91 7.09 -52.17
CA SER A 5 -62.21 7.53 -50.94
C SER A 5 -63.08 7.52 -49.69
N TYR A 6 -64.23 6.83 -49.73
CA TYR A 6 -65.13 6.66 -48.57
C TYR A 6 -65.40 5.19 -48.16
N GLU A 7 -64.68 4.21 -48.72
CA GLU A 7 -64.89 2.78 -48.45
C GLU A 7 -63.65 2.04 -47.90
N LEU A 8 -62.72 2.75 -47.24
CA LEU A 8 -61.59 2.11 -46.52
C LEU A 8 -61.87 1.89 -45.02
N LEU A 9 -63.12 2.07 -44.57
CA LEU A 9 -63.54 1.84 -43.18
C LEU A 9 -64.26 0.48 -42.94
N GLN A 10 -64.32 -0.45 -43.90
CA GLN A 10 -65.14 -1.67 -43.73
C GLN A 10 -64.57 -2.99 -44.30
N ARG A 11 -63.25 -3.24 -44.29
CA ARG A 11 -62.73 -4.60 -44.56
C ARG A 11 -61.63 -5.03 -43.60
N GLY A 12 -62.04 -5.52 -42.43
CA GLY A 12 -61.37 -6.59 -41.70
C GLY A 12 -62.38 -7.72 -41.51
N ALA A 13 -62.27 -8.76 -42.34
CA ALA A 13 -63.04 -10.01 -42.18
C ALA A 13 -62.46 -10.83 -41.01
N PRO A 14 -63.23 -11.81 -40.48
CA PRO A 14 -63.31 -12.13 -39.07
C PRO A 14 -62.17 -13.04 -38.62
N VAL A 15 -61.58 -12.73 -37.47
CA VAL A 15 -60.81 -13.72 -36.70
C VAL A 15 -61.82 -14.60 -35.98
N GLU A 16 -61.76 -15.88 -36.32
CA GLU A 16 -62.54 -16.97 -35.75
C GLU A 16 -62.37 -16.99 -34.22
N LEU A 17 -63.50 -16.89 -33.52
CA LEU A 17 -63.61 -16.98 -32.07
C LEU A 17 -63.25 -18.41 -31.65
N ASP A 18 -62.01 -18.61 -31.22
CA ASP A 18 -61.65 -19.80 -30.46
C ASP A 18 -62.27 -19.69 -29.07
N ASN A 19 -63.24 -20.56 -28.82
CA ASN A 19 -64.03 -20.66 -27.61
C ASN A 19 -63.12 -21.10 -26.46
N LYS A 20 -62.49 -20.15 -25.76
CA LYS A 20 -62.06 -20.33 -24.37
C LYS A 20 -62.85 -19.39 -23.50
N GLN A 21 -63.75 -20.03 -22.75
CA GLN A 21 -64.54 -19.51 -21.63
C GLN A 21 -63.98 -18.24 -20.99
N SER A 22 -64.85 -17.25 -20.91
CA SER A 22 -64.77 -16.15 -19.96
C SER A 22 -64.51 -16.65 -18.53
N PRO A 23 -63.54 -16.07 -17.81
CA PRO A 23 -63.66 -15.92 -16.38
C PRO A 23 -64.04 -14.47 -16.09
N GLY A 24 -65.35 -14.23 -16.02
CA GLY A 24 -65.98 -13.11 -15.30
C GLY A 24 -65.71 -11.70 -15.81
N GLU A 25 -66.78 -10.96 -16.12
CA GLU A 25 -66.79 -9.52 -15.87
C GLU A 25 -66.20 -9.27 -14.48
N SER A 26 -65.03 -8.60 -14.41
CA SER A 26 -64.51 -8.13 -13.14
C SER A 26 -65.36 -6.94 -12.71
N ALA A 27 -66.46 -7.24 -12.02
CA ALA A 27 -67.12 -6.27 -11.18
C ALA A 27 -66.06 -5.63 -10.28
N TRP A 28 -66.02 -4.29 -10.27
CA TRP A 28 -65.17 -3.53 -9.37
C TRP A 28 -65.30 -4.09 -7.95
N PRO A 29 -64.20 -4.46 -7.27
CA PRO A 29 -64.29 -4.95 -5.91
C PRO A 29 -64.86 -3.82 -5.03
N PRO A 30 -65.80 -4.14 -4.12
CA PRO A 30 -66.45 -3.14 -3.27
C PRO A 30 -65.48 -2.49 -2.27
N GLU A 31 -64.29 -3.07 -2.08
CA GLU A 31 -63.25 -2.57 -1.19
C GLU A 31 -61.85 -2.74 -1.80
N PRO A 32 -60.88 -1.88 -1.45
CA PRO A 32 -59.49 -2.02 -1.88
C PRO A 32 -58.89 -3.35 -1.38
N ARG A 33 -58.48 -4.21 -2.31
CA ARG A 33 -57.81 -5.48 -2.01
C ARG A 33 -56.31 -5.40 -2.33
N PRO A 34 -55.45 -6.11 -1.57
CA PRO A 34 -54.04 -6.23 -1.92
C PRO A 34 -53.87 -6.96 -3.26
N LEU A 35 -53.03 -6.40 -4.13
CA LEU A 35 -52.68 -7.01 -5.40
C LEU A 35 -51.90 -8.32 -5.16
N PRO A 36 -52.11 -9.38 -5.97
CA PRO A 36 -51.31 -10.58 -5.91
C PRO A 36 -49.92 -10.31 -6.47
N GLN A 37 -49.06 -9.64 -5.71
CA GLN A 37 -47.63 -9.59 -6.02
C GLN A 37 -47.01 -10.97 -5.75
N SER A 38 -46.20 -11.46 -6.67
CA SER A 38 -45.47 -12.71 -6.45
C SER A 38 -44.46 -12.49 -5.32
N PHE A 39 -44.76 -13.07 -4.16
CA PHE A 39 -43.89 -13.17 -3.00
C PHE A 39 -42.44 -13.57 -3.40
N TRP A 40 -42.33 -14.45 -4.40
CA TRP A 40 -41.08 -14.91 -4.99
C TRP A 40 -40.29 -13.86 -5.78
N ALA A 41 -40.91 -12.89 -6.46
CA ALA A 41 -40.19 -11.81 -7.15
C ALA A 41 -39.60 -10.78 -6.17
N SER A 42 -40.26 -10.57 -5.02
CA SER A 42 -39.69 -9.73 -3.96
C SER A 42 -38.55 -10.43 -3.23
N ILE A 43 -38.63 -11.75 -3.03
CA ILE A 43 -37.58 -12.54 -2.39
C ILE A 43 -36.33 -12.73 -3.28
N SER A 44 -36.49 -12.93 -4.59
CA SER A 44 -35.35 -13.14 -5.51
C SER A 44 -34.36 -11.98 -5.49
N SER A 45 -34.85 -10.74 -5.34
CA SER A 45 -34.01 -9.54 -5.24
C SER A 45 -33.16 -9.45 -3.97
N ILE A 46 -33.47 -10.25 -2.94
CA ILE A 46 -32.76 -10.28 -1.64
C ILE A 46 -31.81 -11.48 -1.57
N ILE A 47 -32.20 -12.63 -2.12
CA ILE A 47 -31.39 -13.86 -2.15
C ILE A 47 -30.06 -13.64 -2.89
N SER A 48 -30.03 -12.80 -3.94
CA SER A 48 -28.80 -12.51 -4.70
C SER A 48 -27.70 -11.83 -3.87
N PHE A 49 -28.02 -11.25 -2.71
CA PHE A 49 -27.07 -10.54 -1.85
C PHE A 49 -26.70 -11.30 -0.57
N LEU A 50 -27.32 -12.46 -0.30
CA LEU A 50 -26.95 -13.34 0.82
C LEU A 50 -25.46 -13.79 0.81
N PRO A 51 -24.80 -14.03 -0.33
CA PRO A 51 -23.39 -14.42 -0.34
C PRO A 51 -22.42 -13.34 0.20
N LEU A 52 -22.80 -12.05 0.17
CA LEU A 52 -22.01 -10.94 0.72
C LEU A 52 -22.01 -10.88 2.26
N LEU A 53 -22.95 -11.59 2.92
CA LEU A 53 -23.04 -11.67 4.38
C LEU A 53 -22.04 -12.66 5.01
N MET A 54 -21.47 -13.57 4.22
CA MET A 54 -20.51 -14.57 4.69
C MET A 54 -19.08 -14.18 4.33
N LEU A 55 -18.59 -13.05 4.84
CA LEU A 55 -17.15 -12.76 4.77
C LEU A 55 -16.44 -13.52 5.91
N PRO A 56 -15.57 -14.50 5.62
CA PRO A 56 -14.85 -15.30 6.63
C PRO A 56 -13.71 -14.52 7.31
N ILE A 57 -13.83 -13.20 7.41
CA ILE A 57 -12.83 -12.28 7.96
C ILE A 57 -12.55 -12.54 9.47
N PRO A 58 -13.54 -12.85 10.34
CA PRO A 58 -13.23 -13.04 11.77
C PRO A 58 -12.48 -14.35 12.08
N PHE A 59 -12.32 -15.27 11.12
CA PHE A 59 -11.62 -16.54 11.31
C PHE A 59 -10.14 -16.52 10.90
N ALA A 60 -9.64 -15.39 10.42
CA ALA A 60 -8.27 -15.25 9.92
C ALA A 60 -7.28 -14.66 10.94
N ASP A 61 -7.74 -14.10 12.06
CA ASP A 61 -6.89 -13.44 13.05
C ASP A 61 -5.90 -14.44 13.67
N GLY A 62 -4.61 -14.14 13.59
CA GLY A 62 -3.56 -14.97 14.19
C GLY A 62 -3.13 -16.20 13.36
N LYS A 63 -3.66 -16.38 12.14
CA LYS A 63 -3.26 -17.52 11.27
C LYS A 63 -2.06 -17.18 10.37
N PRO A 64 -1.14 -18.13 10.12
CA PRO A 64 -0.03 -17.93 9.20
C PRO A 64 -0.54 -17.77 7.76
N LEU A 65 0.27 -17.14 6.90
CA LEU A 65 -0.05 -17.01 5.48
C LEU A 65 -0.39 -18.37 4.85
N SER A 66 -1.51 -18.43 4.15
CA SER A 66 -1.97 -19.63 3.45
C SER A 66 -2.48 -19.27 2.06
N GLN A 67 -2.42 -20.23 1.13
CA GLN A 67 -2.95 -20.06 -0.23
C GLN A 67 -4.45 -19.68 -0.23
N HIS A 68 -5.19 -20.14 0.80
CA HIS A 68 -6.58 -19.74 1.01
C HIS A 68 -6.72 -18.28 1.44
N GLY A 69 -5.76 -17.75 2.21
CA GLY A 69 -5.74 -16.35 2.62
C GLY A 69 -5.48 -15.40 1.46
N ASP A 70 -4.64 -15.79 0.48
CA ASP A 70 -4.41 -14.98 -0.72
C ASP A 70 -5.68 -14.85 -1.59
N ALA A 71 -6.48 -15.93 -1.68
CA ALA A 71 -7.79 -15.89 -2.32
C ALA A 71 -8.77 -14.94 -1.60
N ILE A 72 -8.71 -14.88 -0.26
CA ILE A 72 -9.48 -13.92 0.54
C ILE A 72 -9.05 -12.47 0.21
N PHE A 73 -7.74 -12.19 0.12
CA PHE A 73 -7.25 -10.85 -0.28
C PHE A 73 -7.71 -10.45 -1.68
N GLN A 74 -7.70 -11.37 -2.64
CA GLN A 74 -8.22 -11.12 -3.99
C GLN A 74 -9.72 -10.82 -3.95
N GLY A 75 -10.50 -11.59 -3.18
CA GLY A 75 -11.93 -11.35 -2.98
C GLY A 75 -12.22 -10.00 -2.31
N MET A 76 -11.45 -9.62 -1.30
CA MET A 76 -11.54 -8.31 -0.64
C MET A 76 -11.24 -7.15 -1.61
N GLY A 77 -10.37 -7.37 -2.61
CA GLY A 77 -10.10 -6.41 -3.67
C GLY A 77 -11.32 -6.02 -4.50
N LEU A 78 -12.32 -6.91 -4.61
CA LEU A 78 -13.59 -6.66 -5.30
C LEU A 78 -14.64 -5.97 -4.42
N ALA A 79 -14.39 -5.82 -3.11
CA ALA A 79 -15.37 -5.25 -2.20
C ALA A 79 -15.73 -3.78 -2.53
N PRO A 80 -14.77 -2.85 -2.81
CA PRO A 80 -15.11 -1.46 -3.13
C PRO A 80 -15.98 -1.28 -4.38
N THR A 81 -16.00 -2.24 -5.31
CA THR A 81 -16.81 -2.18 -6.53
C THR A 81 -18.18 -2.83 -6.32
N LEU A 82 -18.25 -3.97 -5.63
CA LEU A 82 -19.49 -4.68 -5.38
C LEU A 82 -20.36 -4.00 -4.30
N TRP A 83 -19.74 -3.36 -3.30
CA TRP A 83 -20.48 -2.74 -2.19
C TRP A 83 -21.44 -1.64 -2.64
N PRO A 84 -21.01 -0.65 -3.46
CA PRO A 84 -21.93 0.39 -3.90
C PRO A 84 -23.08 -0.11 -4.76
N ILE A 85 -22.84 -1.17 -5.55
CA ILE A 85 -23.88 -1.80 -6.39
C ILE A 85 -24.93 -2.47 -5.51
N ALA A 86 -24.50 -3.31 -4.56
CA ALA A 86 -25.41 -3.99 -3.64
C ALA A 86 -26.19 -2.99 -2.77
N PHE A 87 -25.50 -1.98 -2.24
CA PHE A 87 -26.11 -0.95 -1.42
C PHE A 87 -27.13 -0.13 -2.22
N ALA A 88 -26.83 0.19 -3.48
CA ALA A 88 -27.76 0.93 -4.34
C ALA A 88 -29.03 0.12 -4.67
N ALA A 89 -28.89 -1.17 -4.94
CA ALA A 89 -30.01 -2.06 -5.21
C ALA A 89 -30.94 -2.18 -3.99
N ILE A 90 -30.39 -2.42 -2.80
CA ILE A 90 -31.18 -2.63 -1.58
C ILE A 90 -31.78 -1.31 -1.09
N LEU A 91 -30.97 -0.26 -0.95
CA LEU A 91 -31.43 0.99 -0.37
C LEU A 91 -32.30 1.81 -1.33
N GLY A 92 -32.01 1.75 -2.63
CA GLY A 92 -32.88 2.33 -3.65
C GLY A 92 -34.26 1.66 -3.66
N SER A 93 -34.32 0.33 -3.52
CA SER A 93 -35.59 -0.41 -3.40
C SER A 93 -36.36 -0.02 -2.14
N LEU A 94 -35.67 0.10 -0.99
CA LEU A 94 -36.28 0.56 0.25
C LEU A 94 -36.85 1.97 0.11
N ALA A 95 -36.08 2.92 -0.43
CA ALA A 95 -36.50 4.31 -0.60
C ALA A 95 -37.75 4.42 -1.49
N ARG A 96 -37.82 3.67 -2.59
CA ARG A 96 -39.01 3.59 -3.45
C ARG A 96 -40.22 3.00 -2.73
N THR A 97 -40.02 1.92 -1.98
CA THR A 97 -41.09 1.25 -1.22
C THR A 97 -41.63 2.17 -0.10
N VAL A 98 -40.75 2.89 0.59
CA VAL A 98 -41.13 3.89 1.59
C VAL A 98 -41.88 5.07 0.95
N ALA A 99 -41.47 5.50 -0.25
CA ALA A 99 -42.16 6.54 -1.02
C ALA A 99 -43.60 6.13 -1.35
N LEU A 100 -43.82 4.91 -1.84
CA LEU A 100 -45.14 4.35 -2.11
C LEU A 100 -46.01 4.27 -0.85
N TYR A 101 -45.46 3.71 0.24
CA TYR A 101 -46.15 3.61 1.52
C TYR A 101 -46.59 4.99 2.06
N ARG A 102 -45.76 6.02 1.86
CA ARG A 102 -46.08 7.39 2.26
C ARG A 102 -47.09 8.05 1.33
N ALA A 103 -47.03 7.77 0.03
CA ALA A 103 -48.00 8.27 -0.94
C ALA A 103 -49.42 7.74 -0.64
N GLU A 104 -49.55 6.47 -0.23
CA GLU A 104 -50.83 5.86 0.17
C GLU A 104 -51.48 6.60 1.37
N ARG A 105 -50.68 7.11 2.31
CA ARG A 105 -51.17 7.75 3.55
C ARG A 105 -51.27 9.27 3.48
N GLY A 106 -50.94 9.86 2.33
CA GLY A 106 -50.82 11.31 2.16
C GLY A 106 -49.50 11.85 2.69
N THR A 107 -48.71 12.46 1.81
CA THR A 107 -47.42 13.09 2.14
C THR A 107 -47.18 14.32 1.26
N ASN A 108 -46.28 15.20 1.68
CA ASN A 108 -45.87 16.35 0.88
C ASN A 108 -45.08 15.90 -0.36
N LEU A 109 -45.37 16.53 -1.51
CA LEU A 109 -44.70 16.24 -2.79
C LEU A 109 -43.18 16.39 -2.71
N GLY A 110 -42.68 17.37 -1.93
CA GLY A 110 -41.25 17.55 -1.70
C GLY A 110 -40.59 16.36 -0.99
N THR A 111 -41.27 15.69 -0.06
CA THR A 111 -40.74 14.48 0.61
C THR A 111 -40.68 13.31 -0.37
N LEU A 112 -41.69 13.19 -1.22
CA LEU A 112 -41.73 12.17 -2.27
C LEU A 112 -40.62 12.39 -3.30
N GLY A 113 -40.39 13.64 -3.71
CA GLY A 113 -39.30 14.03 -4.60
C GLY A 113 -37.92 13.70 -4.03
N ILE A 114 -37.72 13.90 -2.72
CA ILE A 114 -36.46 13.50 -2.05
C ILE A 114 -36.32 11.97 -2.05
N LEU A 115 -37.35 11.21 -1.65
CA LEU A 115 -37.27 9.74 -1.59
C LEU A 115 -37.04 9.10 -2.96
N LEU A 116 -37.72 9.59 -4.00
CA LEU A 116 -37.59 9.05 -5.37
C LEU A 116 -36.32 9.53 -6.09
N GLY A 117 -35.86 10.76 -5.79
CA GLY A 117 -34.65 11.34 -6.36
C GLY A 117 -33.35 10.83 -5.71
N SER A 118 -33.41 10.33 -4.47
CA SER A 118 -32.25 9.91 -3.67
C SER A 118 -31.88 8.42 -3.87
N GLN A 119 -31.59 8.04 -5.12
CA GLN A 119 -31.25 6.65 -5.48
C GLN A 119 -29.77 6.29 -5.35
N THR A 120 -28.93 7.28 -5.05
CA THR A 120 -27.47 7.17 -4.85
C THR A 120 -27.02 8.28 -3.91
N LEU A 121 -25.81 8.18 -3.34
CA LEU A 121 -25.25 9.27 -2.52
C LEU A 121 -25.25 10.63 -3.23
N MET A 122 -24.77 10.65 -4.48
CA MET A 122 -24.65 11.89 -5.26
C MET A 122 -26.03 12.46 -5.60
N SER A 123 -26.98 11.62 -6.03
CA SER A 123 -28.34 12.08 -6.30
C SER A 123 -29.03 12.59 -5.03
N THR A 124 -28.79 11.98 -3.87
CA THR A 124 -29.32 12.46 -2.58
C THR A 124 -28.81 13.85 -2.24
N LEU A 125 -27.51 14.10 -2.42
CA LEU A 125 -26.89 15.41 -2.19
C LEU A 125 -27.44 16.46 -3.16
N THR A 126 -27.50 16.13 -4.45
CA THR A 126 -28.02 17.02 -5.50
C THR A 126 -29.52 17.31 -5.30
N SER A 127 -30.32 16.32 -4.93
CA SER A 127 -31.75 16.49 -4.64
C SER A 127 -31.98 17.38 -3.42
N ALA A 128 -31.19 17.23 -2.36
CA ALA A 128 -31.27 18.11 -1.19
C ALA A 128 -30.92 19.57 -1.55
N PHE A 129 -29.92 19.79 -2.41
CA PHE A 129 -29.50 21.12 -2.85
C PHE A 129 -30.51 21.77 -3.81
N ASN A 130 -30.95 21.04 -4.84
CA ASN A 130 -31.84 21.55 -5.87
C ASN A 130 -33.24 21.85 -5.34
N LEU A 131 -33.77 20.99 -4.46
CA LEU A 131 -35.09 21.20 -3.86
C LEU A 131 -35.05 22.22 -2.72
N ARG A 132 -33.86 22.63 -2.24
CA ARG A 132 -33.64 23.53 -1.08
C ARG A 132 -34.45 23.14 0.18
N ILE A 133 -34.80 21.86 0.30
CA ILE A 133 -35.58 21.29 1.41
C ILE A 133 -34.68 20.32 2.15
N ILE A 134 -34.15 20.75 3.30
CA ILE A 134 -33.44 19.87 4.24
C ILE A 134 -34.49 19.24 5.15
N SER A 135 -35.09 18.14 4.68
CA SER A 135 -35.97 17.32 5.50
C SER A 135 -35.16 16.32 6.35
N LEU A 136 -35.75 15.83 7.44
CA LEU A 136 -35.17 14.74 8.25
C LEU A 136 -34.81 13.52 7.38
N TRP A 137 -35.61 13.25 6.34
CA TRP A 137 -35.35 12.17 5.37
C TRP A 137 -34.08 12.38 4.56
N ALA A 138 -33.80 13.61 4.14
CA ALA A 138 -32.57 13.91 3.42
C ALA A 138 -31.33 13.64 4.29
N ILE A 139 -31.35 14.04 5.56
CA ILE A 139 -30.24 13.79 6.50
C ILE A 139 -30.05 12.29 6.74
N LEU A 140 -31.14 11.55 7.01
CA LEU A 140 -31.10 10.11 7.21
C LEU A 140 -30.55 9.38 5.98
N LEU A 141 -31.00 9.76 4.78
CA LEU A 141 -30.52 9.17 3.53
C LEU A 141 -29.05 9.51 3.28
N ILE A 142 -28.58 10.74 3.53
CA ILE A 142 -27.15 11.09 3.38
C ILE A 142 -26.29 10.23 4.31
N ILE A 143 -26.69 10.08 5.58
CA ILE A 143 -25.97 9.23 6.54
C ILE A 143 -25.96 7.78 6.05
N LEU A 144 -27.10 7.24 5.63
CA LEU A 144 -27.16 5.87 5.13
C LEU A 144 -26.32 5.68 3.86
N TRP A 145 -26.44 6.57 2.88
CA TRP A 145 -25.68 6.49 1.63
C TRP A 145 -24.18 6.67 1.82
N SER A 146 -23.73 7.35 2.89
CA SER A 146 -22.31 7.44 3.23
C SER A 146 -21.68 6.09 3.63
N LEU A 147 -22.50 5.13 4.09
CA LEU A 147 -22.05 3.77 4.42
C LEU A 147 -21.72 2.93 3.18
N SER A 148 -22.19 3.33 2.00
CA SER A 148 -21.87 2.66 0.73
C SER A 148 -20.35 2.68 0.41
N PRO A 149 -19.70 3.86 0.27
CA PRO A 149 -18.25 3.91 0.06
C PRO A 149 -17.47 3.48 1.31
N LEU A 150 -17.99 3.77 2.51
CA LEU A 150 -17.29 3.45 3.76
C LEU A 150 -17.22 1.94 4.01
N GLY A 151 -18.29 1.19 3.73
CA GLY A 151 -18.34 -0.27 3.90
C GLY A 151 -17.41 -1.01 2.94
N GLY A 152 -17.37 -0.61 1.66
CA GLY A 152 -16.45 -1.21 0.69
C GLY A 152 -14.97 -0.98 1.04
N GLN A 153 -14.63 0.23 1.49
CA GLN A 153 -13.28 0.55 1.98
C GLN A 153 -12.96 -0.14 3.31
N ALA A 154 -13.95 -0.35 4.16
CA ALA A 154 -13.79 -1.03 5.43
C ALA A 154 -13.40 -2.50 5.25
N VAL A 155 -14.04 -3.20 4.31
CA VAL A 155 -13.67 -4.58 3.97
C VAL A 155 -12.22 -4.65 3.50
N LEU A 156 -11.79 -3.77 2.59
CA LEU A 156 -10.41 -3.73 2.08
C LEU A 156 -9.37 -3.51 3.19
N ARG A 157 -9.74 -2.78 4.25
CA ARG A 157 -8.83 -2.38 5.35
C ARG A 157 -8.97 -3.23 6.61
N ALA A 158 -9.87 -4.22 6.60
CA ALA A 158 -10.16 -5.04 7.78
C ALA A 158 -9.00 -5.98 8.13
N VAL A 159 -8.27 -6.51 7.15
CA VAL A 159 -7.16 -7.45 7.34
C VAL A 159 -5.87 -6.84 6.80
N HIS A 160 -4.78 -7.01 7.53
CA HIS A 160 -3.43 -6.62 7.11
C HIS A 160 -2.43 -7.70 7.50
N VAL A 161 -1.24 -7.66 6.91
CA VAL A 161 -0.14 -8.56 7.29
C VAL A 161 0.62 -7.92 8.45
N THR A 162 0.69 -8.64 9.57
CA THR A 162 1.49 -8.28 10.75
C THR A 162 2.65 -9.25 10.90
N LEU A 163 3.73 -8.79 11.54
CA LEU A 163 4.83 -9.66 11.95
C LEU A 163 4.55 -10.11 13.37
N ASP A 164 4.43 -11.42 13.58
CA ASP A 164 4.38 -12.00 14.91
C ASP A 164 5.73 -12.61 15.24
N THR A 165 6.23 -12.33 16.44
CA THR A 165 7.56 -12.79 16.88
C THR A 165 7.36 -13.75 18.03
N GLU A 166 7.51 -15.04 17.74
CA GLU A 166 7.52 -16.07 18.76
C GLU A 166 8.96 -16.27 19.26
N SER A 167 9.14 -16.33 20.57
CA SER A 167 10.45 -16.54 21.18
C SER A 167 10.51 -17.90 21.87
N GLN A 168 11.45 -18.74 21.48
CA GLN A 168 11.68 -20.07 22.05
C GLN A 168 13.12 -20.20 22.57
N ARG A 169 13.32 -21.01 23.62
CA ARG A 169 14.63 -21.24 24.22
C ARG A 169 15.31 -22.46 23.61
N TYR A 170 16.59 -22.32 23.27
CA TYR A 170 17.42 -23.40 22.72
C TYR A 170 18.75 -23.48 23.46
N ASP A 171 19.20 -24.69 23.79
CA ASP A 171 20.50 -24.89 24.41
C ASP A 171 21.57 -25.02 23.33
N LEU A 172 22.58 -24.17 23.41
CA LEU A 172 23.75 -24.20 22.56
C LEU A 172 24.96 -24.65 23.36
N MET A 173 25.89 -25.30 22.66
CA MET A 173 27.20 -25.62 23.19
C MET A 173 28.24 -24.80 22.45
N TYR A 174 29.26 -24.35 23.17
CA TYR A 174 30.41 -23.64 22.59
C TYR A 174 31.70 -24.09 23.27
N SER A 175 32.83 -23.82 22.63
CA SER A 175 34.16 -24.08 23.22
C SER A 175 34.65 -22.81 23.93
N PRO A 176 34.50 -22.71 25.26
CA PRO A 176 34.97 -21.56 26.01
C PRO A 176 36.50 -21.53 25.98
N ALA A 177 37.07 -20.46 25.46
CA ALA A 177 38.51 -20.22 25.52
C ALA A 177 39.08 -20.17 26.97
N THR A 178 38.22 -20.12 27.99
CA THR A 178 38.54 -19.97 29.41
C THR A 178 38.88 -21.26 30.15
N ASN A 179 38.57 -22.44 29.59
CA ASN A 179 38.80 -23.73 30.26
C ASN A 179 40.00 -24.51 29.68
N SER A 180 40.56 -23.98 28.59
CA SER A 180 41.63 -24.61 27.83
C SER A 180 42.97 -24.15 28.37
N GLY A 181 43.45 -24.86 29.38
CA GLY A 181 44.88 -24.91 29.55
C GLY A 181 45.58 -25.35 28.30
N ILE A 182 46.84 -25.00 28.20
CA ILE A 182 47.63 -25.43 27.06
C ILE A 182 47.69 -26.97 27.12
N PRO A 183 47.11 -27.69 26.14
CA PRO A 183 47.00 -29.14 26.18
C PRO A 183 48.37 -29.74 25.86
N PHE A 184 48.96 -30.45 26.81
CA PHE A 184 50.18 -31.22 26.56
C PHE A 184 49.98 -32.65 26.95
N ASN A 185 49.15 -33.33 26.18
CA ASN A 185 49.27 -34.76 26.10
C ASN A 185 49.79 -35.11 24.70
N LYS A 186 50.93 -35.82 24.66
CA LYS A 186 51.67 -36.17 23.44
C LYS A 186 50.82 -37.00 22.46
N ASP A 187 49.75 -37.63 22.96
CA ASP A 187 48.84 -38.48 22.20
C ASP A 187 47.71 -37.72 21.45
N ARG A 188 47.58 -36.39 21.62
CA ARG A 188 46.38 -35.63 21.14
C ARG A 188 46.65 -34.49 20.16
N CYS A 189 47.90 -34.14 19.89
CA CYS A 189 48.22 -33.02 19.00
C CYS A 189 48.67 -33.51 17.64
N ASP A 190 47.74 -33.58 16.67
CA ASP A 190 48.11 -33.72 15.26
C ASP A 190 48.64 -32.39 14.73
N MET A 191 49.96 -32.20 14.88
CA MET A 191 50.67 -31.02 14.45
C MET A 191 50.48 -30.73 12.95
N SER A 192 50.25 -31.76 12.13
CA SER A 192 50.06 -31.60 10.69
C SER A 192 48.74 -30.88 10.38
N THR A 193 47.65 -31.29 11.02
CA THR A 193 46.34 -30.62 10.91
C THR A 193 46.39 -29.20 11.46
N ILE A 194 47.04 -28.98 12.60
CA ILE A 194 47.19 -27.63 13.21
C ILE A 194 47.98 -26.69 12.29
N LYS A 195 49.09 -27.16 11.69
CA LYS A 195 49.89 -26.39 10.73
C LYS A 195 49.07 -25.95 9.52
N VAL A 196 48.26 -26.86 8.96
CA VAL A 196 47.40 -26.55 7.80
C VAL A 196 46.33 -25.52 8.16
N LEU A 197 45.63 -25.72 9.28
CA LEU A 197 44.58 -24.79 9.72
C LEU A 197 45.14 -23.42 10.09
N PHE A 198 46.30 -23.37 10.74
CA PHE A 198 46.96 -22.12 11.07
C PHE A 198 47.39 -21.36 9.81
N GLY A 199 47.99 -22.04 8.83
CA GLY A 199 48.32 -21.46 7.52
C GLY A 199 47.09 -20.95 6.77
N ALA A 200 45.99 -21.71 6.78
CA ALA A 200 44.72 -21.30 6.18
C ALA A 200 44.11 -20.08 6.88
N ALA A 201 44.18 -20.02 8.21
CA ALA A 201 43.70 -18.87 8.97
C ALA A 201 44.51 -17.61 8.67
N LEU A 202 45.83 -17.72 8.47
CA LEU A 202 46.69 -16.58 8.08
C LEU A 202 46.45 -16.11 6.64
N SER A 203 46.09 -17.03 5.74
CA SER A 203 45.91 -16.75 4.30
C SER A 203 44.56 -16.17 3.95
N ALA A 204 43.56 -16.40 4.79
CA ALA A 204 42.18 -16.14 4.41
C ALA A 204 41.88 -14.65 4.23
N PRO A 205 40.99 -14.28 3.28
CA PRO A 205 40.54 -12.90 3.11
C PRO A 205 39.97 -12.28 4.39
N ASN A 206 39.29 -13.09 5.22
CA ASN A 206 38.74 -12.68 6.51
C ASN A 206 39.82 -12.22 7.50
N SER A 207 41.06 -12.66 7.32
CA SER A 207 42.22 -12.33 8.17
C SER A 207 43.03 -11.17 7.61
N LEU A 208 43.02 -10.94 6.29
CA LEU A 208 43.64 -9.77 5.64
C LEU A 208 42.96 -8.46 6.05
N GLY A 209 41.66 -8.52 6.38
CA GLY A 209 40.90 -7.41 6.95
C GLY A 209 41.17 -7.13 8.43
N GLN A 210 42.02 -7.89 9.14
CA GLN A 210 42.33 -7.63 10.55
C GLN A 210 43.36 -6.51 10.78
N ALA A 211 43.88 -5.91 9.71
CA ALA A 211 44.80 -4.79 9.81
C ALA A 211 44.10 -3.56 10.40
N ALA A 212 44.53 -3.12 11.59
CA ALA A 212 43.97 -1.92 12.21
C ALA A 212 44.28 -0.68 11.33
N ASN A 213 43.28 0.18 11.14
CA ASN A 213 43.40 1.42 10.37
C ASN A 213 44.58 2.26 10.89
N GLY A 214 45.66 2.37 10.10
CA GLY A 214 46.88 3.10 10.45
C GLY A 214 48.04 2.27 11.02
N SER A 215 47.91 0.94 11.14
CA SER A 215 48.98 0.05 11.64
C SER A 215 49.79 -0.65 10.53
N SER A 216 49.29 -0.65 9.30
CA SER A 216 49.90 -1.29 8.13
C SER A 216 49.96 -0.29 6.99
N ASP A 217 51.13 -0.17 6.35
CA ASP A 217 51.33 0.67 5.16
C ASP A 217 50.53 0.13 3.96
N SER A 218 50.26 -1.18 3.93
CA SER A 218 49.54 -1.86 2.85
C SER A 218 48.01 -1.83 3.05
N PHE A 219 47.52 -1.31 4.18
CA PHE A 219 46.11 -1.31 4.56
C PHE A 219 45.21 -0.67 3.48
N GLY A 220 45.60 0.49 2.95
CA GLY A 220 44.82 1.19 1.93
C GLY A 220 44.66 0.38 0.64
N ALA A 221 45.71 -0.34 0.22
CA ALA A 221 45.67 -1.20 -0.97
C ALA A 221 44.78 -2.44 -0.75
N VAL A 222 44.85 -3.07 0.42
CA VAL A 222 43.98 -4.20 0.77
C VAL A 222 42.52 -3.79 0.86
N MET A 223 42.23 -2.63 1.46
CA MET A 223 40.87 -2.10 1.55
C MET A 223 40.29 -1.72 0.18
N GLN A 224 41.12 -1.24 -0.76
CA GLN A 224 40.69 -1.02 -2.15
C GLN A 224 40.39 -2.33 -2.88
N HIS A 225 41.15 -3.39 -2.62
CA HIS A 225 40.95 -4.69 -3.27
C HIS A 225 39.72 -5.44 -2.74
N ILE A 226 39.49 -5.42 -1.43
CA ILE A 226 38.39 -6.15 -0.77
C ILE A 226 37.09 -5.33 -0.76
N GLY A 227 37.19 -4.00 -0.64
CA GLY A 227 36.08 -3.09 -0.37
C GLY A 227 35.85 -2.88 1.13
N ASN A 228 35.57 -1.64 1.56
CA ASN A 228 35.49 -1.29 2.98
C ASN A 228 34.32 -2.00 3.71
N GLY A 229 33.12 -2.00 3.10
CA GLY A 229 31.93 -2.63 3.69
C GLY A 229 32.04 -4.16 3.78
N THR A 230 32.58 -4.79 2.73
CA THR A 230 32.82 -6.24 2.62
C THR A 230 33.93 -6.70 3.56
N ALA A 231 35.00 -5.92 3.73
CA ALA A 231 36.07 -6.25 4.69
C ALA A 231 35.54 -6.30 6.14
N SER A 232 34.70 -5.34 6.53
CA SER A 232 34.07 -5.33 7.87
C SER A 232 33.13 -6.51 8.10
N LEU A 233 32.50 -7.02 7.05
CA LEU A 233 31.62 -8.19 7.10
C LEU A 233 32.43 -9.47 7.24
N LEU A 234 33.47 -9.65 6.40
CA LEU A 234 34.33 -10.83 6.40
C LEU A 234 35.17 -10.95 7.69
N ALA A 235 35.55 -9.83 8.32
CA ALA A 235 36.36 -9.88 9.54
C ALA A 235 35.61 -10.47 10.76
N ARG A 236 34.26 -10.46 10.76
CA ARG A 236 33.40 -10.92 11.87
C ARG A 236 33.45 -12.42 12.10
N THR A 237 33.73 -13.17 11.05
CA THR A 237 33.77 -14.62 11.08
C THR A 237 35.13 -15.12 10.60
N ASP A 238 35.50 -16.31 11.04
CA ASP A 238 36.66 -17.00 10.50
C ASP A 238 36.36 -17.64 9.14
N PRO A 239 37.35 -18.26 8.48
CA PRO A 239 37.16 -18.90 7.18
C PRO A 239 36.17 -20.06 7.19
N TRP A 240 35.84 -20.60 8.38
CA TRP A 240 34.93 -21.72 8.58
C TRP A 240 33.54 -21.28 9.05
N GLY A 241 33.28 -19.98 9.15
CA GLY A 241 31.97 -19.42 9.53
C GLY A 241 31.77 -19.26 11.04
N ASN A 242 32.78 -19.53 11.86
CA ASN A 242 32.71 -19.32 13.30
C ASN A 242 32.85 -17.82 13.62
N PHE A 243 32.06 -17.29 14.55
CA PHE A 243 32.14 -15.87 14.89
C PHE A 243 33.39 -15.56 15.73
N ARG A 244 34.00 -14.40 15.50
CA ARG A 244 35.18 -13.94 16.23
C ARG A 244 34.80 -12.97 17.35
N VAL A 245 35.60 -12.98 18.42
CA VAL A 245 35.41 -12.05 19.55
C VAL A 245 36.22 -10.76 19.28
N PRO A 246 35.60 -9.58 19.36
CA PRO A 246 36.33 -8.32 19.18
C PRO A 246 37.24 -8.06 20.38
N GLN A 247 38.38 -7.44 20.13
CA GLN A 247 39.27 -7.03 21.20
C GLN A 247 38.69 -5.81 21.93
N ILE A 248 38.30 -5.97 23.20
CA ILE A 248 37.56 -4.92 23.93
C ILE A 248 38.33 -3.59 24.03
N THR A 249 39.67 -3.65 24.08
CA THR A 249 40.53 -2.48 24.27
C THR A 249 40.68 -1.63 23.01
N SER A 250 40.41 -2.18 21.82
CA SER A 250 40.49 -1.47 20.55
C SER A 250 39.12 -0.91 20.10
N LEU A 251 38.04 -1.21 20.83
CA LEU A 251 36.69 -0.75 20.49
C LEU A 251 36.48 0.75 20.79
N PRO A 252 35.72 1.45 19.93
CA PRO A 252 35.37 2.85 20.17
C PRO A 252 34.50 2.99 21.43
N GLY A 253 34.85 3.94 22.29
CA GLY A 253 34.13 4.16 23.55
C GLY A 253 34.58 3.28 24.73
N TYR A 254 35.60 2.43 24.54
CA TYR A 254 36.25 1.75 25.66
C TYR A 254 36.91 2.76 26.61
N SER A 255 36.69 2.59 27.91
CA SER A 255 37.36 3.36 28.96
C SER A 255 37.69 2.47 30.15
N SER A 256 38.97 2.45 30.52
CA SER A 256 39.47 1.71 31.68
C SER A 256 38.82 2.12 33.01
N SER A 257 38.16 3.28 33.07
CA SER A 257 37.42 3.76 34.25
C SER A 257 36.08 3.06 34.48
N LYS A 258 35.48 2.46 33.43
CA LYS A 258 34.17 1.80 33.47
C LYS A 258 34.20 0.44 32.73
N PRO A 259 34.94 -0.55 33.25
CA PRO A 259 35.21 -1.80 32.54
C PRO A 259 33.96 -2.68 32.30
N TYR A 260 32.98 -2.65 33.22
CA TYR A 260 31.80 -3.52 33.16
C TYR A 260 30.64 -2.96 32.31
N LYS A 261 30.83 -1.82 31.63
CA LYS A 261 29.81 -1.25 30.75
C LYS A 261 29.76 -2.03 29.44
N TRP A 262 28.56 -2.39 28.99
CA TRP A 262 28.35 -2.93 27.65
C TRP A 262 28.75 -1.92 26.58
N LEU A 263 29.57 -2.37 25.64
CA LEU A 263 30.02 -1.64 24.46
C LEU A 263 29.44 -2.32 23.23
N ASP A 264 28.75 -1.55 22.39
CA ASP A 264 28.23 -2.04 21.12
C ASP A 264 29.37 -2.20 20.10
N VAL A 265 29.35 -3.32 19.37
CA VAL A 265 30.32 -3.59 18.32
C VAL A 265 29.81 -2.94 17.04
N PRO A 266 30.52 -1.95 16.47
CA PRO A 266 30.06 -1.25 15.29
C PRO A 266 30.05 -2.16 14.06
N THR A 267 29.07 -1.97 13.18
CA THR A 267 28.88 -2.77 11.96
C THR A 267 29.32 -2.05 10.68
N ASP A 268 29.66 -0.78 10.79
CA ASP A 268 30.03 0.13 9.70
C ASP A 268 31.54 0.38 9.62
N GLN A 269 32.28 0.14 10.72
CA GLN A 269 33.73 0.21 10.74
C GLN A 269 34.38 -1.17 10.92
N LEU A 270 35.64 -1.26 10.50
CA LEU A 270 36.49 -2.41 10.76
C LEU A 270 36.97 -2.40 12.22
N VAL A 271 36.89 -3.56 12.88
CA VAL A 271 37.27 -3.77 14.28
C VAL A 271 38.35 -4.84 14.34
N THR A 272 39.33 -4.70 15.25
CA THR A 272 40.32 -5.75 15.52
C THR A 272 39.72 -6.84 16.41
N TYR A 273 39.91 -8.09 16.04
CA TYR A 273 39.47 -9.26 16.80
C TYR A 273 40.63 -9.90 17.55
N GLU A 274 40.33 -10.66 18.60
CA GLU A 274 41.36 -11.27 19.46
C GLU A 274 42.15 -12.40 18.79
N SER A 275 41.58 -13.05 17.78
CA SER A 275 42.13 -14.20 17.05
C SER A 275 41.61 -14.22 15.61
N LEU A 276 42.35 -14.90 14.74
CA LEU A 276 41.95 -15.22 13.37
C LEU A 276 40.91 -16.35 13.30
N ILE A 277 40.70 -17.10 14.37
CA ILE A 277 39.79 -18.24 14.41
C ILE A 277 38.65 -17.94 15.38
N GLY A 278 37.42 -18.18 14.94
CA GLY A 278 36.23 -17.90 15.71
C GLY A 278 35.97 -18.95 16.77
N ILE A 279 34.97 -18.72 17.61
CA ILE A 279 34.47 -19.72 18.55
C ILE A 279 33.39 -20.53 17.82
N PRO A 280 33.58 -21.84 17.63
CA PRO A 280 32.55 -22.69 17.02
C PRO A 280 31.34 -22.84 17.94
N LEU A 281 30.16 -22.90 17.33
CA LEU A 281 28.86 -23.03 18.00
C LEU A 281 28.16 -24.31 17.55
N TRP A 282 27.65 -25.09 18.50
CA TRP A 282 26.92 -26.32 18.26
C TRP A 282 25.50 -26.27 18.82
N GLY A 283 24.63 -27.11 18.28
CA GLY A 283 23.21 -27.12 18.62
C GLY A 283 22.41 -25.99 17.98
N VAL A 284 22.98 -25.29 16.99
CA VAL A 284 22.30 -24.20 16.29
C VAL A 284 21.09 -24.76 15.53
N PRO A 285 19.87 -24.24 15.77
CA PRO A 285 18.65 -24.76 15.14
C PRO A 285 18.70 -24.58 13.62
N ILE A 286 18.07 -25.48 12.85
CA ILE A 286 18.04 -25.46 11.38
C ILE A 286 17.00 -24.45 10.84
N PHE A 287 16.08 -23.98 11.68
CA PHE A 287 15.00 -23.07 11.29
C PHE A 287 15.51 -21.63 11.01
N PRO A 288 14.84 -20.87 10.13
CA PRO A 288 15.12 -19.46 9.95
C PRO A 288 14.78 -18.67 11.22
N GLY A 289 15.48 -17.57 11.48
CA GLY A 289 15.24 -16.72 12.65
C GLY A 289 16.49 -16.05 13.19
N ASN A 290 16.29 -15.24 14.22
CA ASN A 290 17.35 -14.52 14.91
C ASN A 290 17.61 -15.18 16.26
N LEU A 291 18.80 -15.72 16.43
CA LEU A 291 19.26 -16.37 17.66
C LEU A 291 20.08 -15.37 18.46
N THR A 292 19.78 -15.20 19.75
CA THR A 292 20.51 -14.29 20.64
C THR A 292 20.89 -14.99 21.93
N PHE A 293 22.15 -14.83 22.37
CA PHE A 293 22.65 -15.42 23.61
C PHE A 293 23.84 -14.64 24.16
N GLU A 294 24.10 -14.78 25.46
CA GLU A 294 25.26 -14.19 26.13
C GLU A 294 26.20 -15.30 26.58
N MET A 295 27.47 -15.21 26.20
CA MET A 295 28.50 -16.19 26.57
C MET A 295 29.77 -15.52 27.10
N PRO A 296 30.42 -16.09 28.12
CA PRO A 296 31.74 -15.67 28.56
C PRO A 296 32.82 -16.15 27.59
N ALA A 297 33.83 -15.31 27.36
CA ALA A 297 35.02 -15.64 26.59
C ALA A 297 36.27 -15.04 27.25
N SER A 298 37.45 -15.57 26.91
CA SER A 298 38.73 -14.99 27.29
C SER A 298 39.74 -15.09 26.18
N TYR A 299 40.72 -14.20 26.23
CA TYR A 299 41.85 -14.21 25.32
C TYR A 299 43.10 -13.66 26.00
N ALA A 300 44.25 -14.08 25.51
CA ALA A 300 45.54 -13.61 25.99
C ALA A 300 45.87 -12.24 25.39
N THR A 301 46.58 -11.45 26.17
CA THR A 301 47.10 -10.12 25.83
C THR A 301 48.54 -10.04 26.25
N LEU A 302 49.33 -9.28 25.50
CA LEU A 302 50.78 -9.22 25.69
C LEU A 302 51.23 -7.81 26.02
N LYS A 303 52.24 -7.72 26.88
CA LYS A 303 52.99 -6.49 27.14
C LYS A 303 54.47 -6.81 27.04
N CYS A 304 55.13 -6.27 26.01
CA CYS A 304 56.54 -6.56 25.73
C CYS A 304 57.46 -5.42 26.16
N SER A 305 58.68 -5.76 26.56
CA SER A 305 59.76 -4.84 26.90
C SER A 305 60.43 -4.28 25.64
N ARG A 306 61.35 -3.32 25.82
CA ARG A 306 62.20 -2.85 24.72
C ARG A 306 63.08 -3.99 24.19
N TRP A 307 63.37 -3.94 22.89
CA TRP A 307 64.29 -4.85 22.23
C TRP A 307 65.70 -4.73 22.81
N PHE A 308 66.37 -5.87 22.98
CA PHE A 308 67.76 -5.97 23.42
C PHE A 308 68.54 -6.93 22.51
N ASP A 309 69.87 -6.82 22.53
CA ASP A 309 70.77 -7.68 21.74
C ASP A 309 70.77 -9.11 22.28
N THR A 310 70.37 -10.07 21.45
CA THR A 310 70.23 -11.48 21.82
C THR A 310 71.57 -12.12 22.18
N VAL A 311 72.60 -11.92 21.34
CA VAL A 311 73.90 -12.58 21.49
C VAL A 311 74.57 -12.12 22.77
N LYS A 312 74.65 -10.81 22.96
CA LYS A 312 75.26 -10.21 24.16
C LYS A 312 74.52 -10.62 25.44
N TRP A 313 73.19 -10.73 25.37
CA TRP A 313 72.37 -11.10 26.53
C TRP A 313 72.55 -12.58 26.92
N LEU A 314 72.59 -13.48 25.94
CA LEU A 314 72.82 -14.92 26.15
C LEU A 314 74.25 -15.23 26.63
N GLU A 315 75.25 -14.52 26.12
CA GLU A 315 76.64 -14.61 26.62
C GLU A 315 76.74 -14.24 28.10
N THR A 316 76.00 -13.22 28.53
CA THR A 316 75.97 -12.78 29.93
C THR A 316 75.14 -13.72 30.81
N ASN A 317 74.20 -14.48 30.24
CA ASN A 317 73.22 -15.29 30.97
C ASN A 317 73.05 -16.70 30.38
N PRO A 318 74.08 -17.57 30.43
CA PRO A 318 74.02 -18.89 29.81
C PRO A 318 73.00 -19.81 30.51
N GLY A 319 72.13 -20.45 29.73
CA GLY A 319 71.13 -21.43 30.22
C GLY A 319 69.98 -20.82 31.04
N ILE A 320 69.72 -19.52 30.84
CA ILE A 320 68.60 -18.79 31.45
C ILE A 320 67.26 -19.09 30.79
N LEU A 321 67.31 -19.47 29.51
CA LEU A 321 66.20 -19.97 28.73
C LEU A 321 66.12 -21.49 28.83
N LYS A 322 64.91 -22.06 28.78
CA LYS A 322 64.66 -23.47 29.10
C LYS A 322 64.92 -24.41 27.92
N SER A 323 64.68 -23.93 26.71
CA SER A 323 64.66 -24.70 25.45
C SER A 323 65.64 -24.19 24.39
N HIS A 324 66.33 -23.10 24.65
CA HIS A 324 67.22 -22.45 23.69
C HIS A 324 68.44 -23.33 23.39
N GLY A 325 68.63 -23.68 22.11
CA GLY A 325 69.75 -24.51 21.65
C GLY A 325 69.63 -26.00 22.02
N ARG A 326 68.41 -26.49 22.29
CA ARG A 326 68.14 -27.90 22.58
C ARG A 326 67.51 -28.62 21.37
N ASP A 327 68.11 -29.72 20.95
CA ASP A 327 67.69 -30.52 19.79
C ASP A 327 66.66 -31.63 20.13
N ASP A 328 66.37 -31.86 21.42
CA ASP A 328 65.43 -32.88 21.91
C ASP A 328 63.94 -32.48 21.73
N ILE A 329 63.65 -31.18 21.65
CA ILE A 329 62.29 -30.61 21.54
C ILE A 329 61.53 -31.18 20.34
N TYR A 330 62.24 -31.42 19.23
CA TYR A 330 61.66 -31.96 17.99
C TYR A 330 61.08 -33.37 18.20
N SER A 331 61.79 -34.21 18.96
CA SER A 331 61.33 -35.56 19.35
C SER A 331 60.19 -35.54 20.38
N GLU A 332 60.10 -34.46 21.18
CA GLU A 332 59.03 -34.25 22.15
C GLU A 332 57.73 -33.74 21.49
N MET A 333 57.82 -33.00 20.39
CA MET A 333 56.68 -32.52 19.59
C MET A 333 56.13 -33.55 18.58
N GLY A 334 56.78 -34.72 18.46
CA GLY A 334 56.33 -35.78 17.56
C GLY A 334 56.67 -35.58 16.07
N GLU A 335 57.58 -34.66 15.75
CA GLU A 335 58.11 -34.52 14.39
C GLU A 335 59.38 -35.39 14.22
N SER A 336 59.54 -36.02 13.05
CA SER A 336 60.78 -36.72 12.72
C SER A 336 61.89 -35.71 12.41
N GLU A 337 63.12 -36.03 12.79
CA GLU A 337 64.33 -35.19 12.66
C GLU A 337 64.65 -34.69 11.23
N ASN A 338 63.88 -35.09 10.21
CA ASN A 338 64.18 -34.84 8.80
C ASN A 338 63.36 -33.74 8.11
N ASN A 339 62.54 -32.97 8.83
CA ASN A 339 61.85 -31.84 8.21
C ASN A 339 62.74 -30.59 8.17
N SER A 340 63.19 -30.23 6.97
CA SER A 340 63.95 -29.02 6.61
C SER A 340 63.15 -27.72 6.77
N ASN A 341 62.52 -27.55 7.93
CA ASN A 341 61.71 -26.39 8.29
C ASN A 341 62.54 -25.43 9.12
N TYR A 342 62.73 -24.22 8.61
CA TYR A 342 63.52 -23.20 9.27
C TYR A 342 62.60 -22.10 9.80
N SER A 343 62.70 -21.81 11.09
CA SER A 343 62.14 -20.60 11.69
C SER A 343 63.28 -19.65 12.06
N GLN A 344 63.18 -18.39 11.67
CA GLN A 344 64.17 -17.35 11.99
C GLN A 344 63.90 -16.70 13.35
N VAL A 345 62.76 -17.03 13.97
CA VAL A 345 62.34 -16.55 15.29
C VAL A 345 62.21 -17.71 16.26
N TYR A 346 62.43 -17.43 17.53
CA TYR A 346 62.26 -18.39 18.60
C TYR A 346 61.41 -17.79 19.72
N MET A 347 60.76 -18.67 20.46
CA MET A 347 60.05 -18.35 21.70
C MET A 347 60.48 -19.32 22.78
N ASP A 348 60.77 -18.81 23.96
CA ASP A 348 61.23 -19.63 25.07
C ASP A 348 60.76 -19.07 26.42
N THR A 349 60.66 -19.95 27.42
CA THR A 349 60.32 -19.57 28.78
C THR A 349 61.58 -19.50 29.67
N PRO A 350 61.59 -18.62 30.68
CA PRO A 350 62.67 -18.58 31.66
C PRO A 350 62.82 -19.91 32.42
N ASN A 351 64.06 -20.28 32.71
CA ASN A 351 64.37 -21.46 33.52
C ASN A 351 64.25 -21.13 35.02
N ASN A 352 63.21 -21.67 35.67
CA ASN A 352 62.94 -21.48 37.11
C ASN A 352 64.12 -21.85 38.03
N LYS A 353 65.10 -22.66 37.58
CA LYS A 353 66.26 -23.08 38.39
C LYS A 353 67.35 -21.99 38.57
N LYS A 354 67.30 -20.88 37.82
CA LYS A 354 68.36 -19.84 37.84
C LYS A 354 67.91 -18.44 38.30
N GLY A 355 66.75 -18.32 38.96
CA GLY A 355 66.36 -17.08 39.66
C GLY A 355 66.14 -15.86 38.76
N PHE A 356 65.49 -16.03 37.61
CA PHE A 356 65.13 -14.91 36.74
C PHE A 356 63.99 -14.08 37.36
N ASN A 357 64.25 -12.83 37.72
CA ASN A 357 63.30 -11.96 38.42
C ASN A 357 62.91 -10.76 37.55
N PHE A 358 61.88 -10.92 36.72
CA PHE A 358 61.13 -9.77 36.19
C PHE A 358 59.89 -9.57 37.05
N SER A 359 59.80 -8.36 37.62
CA SER A 359 58.65 -7.93 38.43
C SER A 359 57.46 -7.61 37.54
N ALA A 360 56.48 -8.51 37.53
CA ALA A 360 55.11 -8.29 37.06
C ALA A 360 54.39 -7.22 37.92
N LYS A 361 54.73 -5.93 37.74
CA LYS A 361 53.99 -4.84 38.38
C LYS A 361 53.07 -4.10 37.40
N ASP A 362 51.80 -4.15 37.79
CA ASP A 362 50.61 -3.41 37.35
C ASP A 362 50.12 -3.61 35.90
N ILE A 363 48.89 -4.14 35.78
CA ILE A 363 47.70 -3.44 35.22
C ILE A 363 46.44 -4.37 35.24
N THR A 364 45.43 -3.92 36.02
CA THR A 364 43.95 -4.05 35.84
C THR A 364 43.17 -5.37 35.90
N SER A 365 43.57 -6.40 36.65
CA SER A 365 42.60 -7.45 37.04
C SER A 365 42.69 -7.76 38.54
N LYS A 366 41.60 -7.47 39.27
CA LYS A 366 41.48 -7.65 40.74
C LYS A 366 41.17 -9.10 41.10
N GLY A 367 42.13 -9.98 40.89
CA GLY A 367 42.15 -11.34 41.46
C GLY A 367 43.43 -12.06 41.03
N PRO A 368 43.75 -13.24 41.56
CA PRO A 368 45.05 -13.85 41.33
C PRO A 368 45.24 -14.11 39.83
N ILE A 369 46.23 -13.44 39.24
CA ILE A 369 46.74 -13.67 37.88
C ILE A 369 48.13 -14.25 38.08
N THR A 370 48.33 -15.49 37.66
CA THR A 370 49.67 -16.06 37.50
C THR A 370 50.20 -15.56 36.16
N HIS A 371 50.93 -14.44 36.17
CA HIS A 371 51.60 -13.91 34.99
C HIS A 371 52.60 -14.95 34.44
N GLY A 372 52.49 -15.26 33.14
CA GLY A 372 53.54 -15.96 32.41
C GLY A 372 54.47 -14.94 31.76
N THR A 373 55.77 -15.20 31.75
CA THR A 373 56.75 -14.38 31.02
C THR A 373 57.47 -15.28 30.04
N PHE A 374 57.62 -14.83 28.80
CA PHE A 374 58.39 -15.53 27.77
C PHE A 374 59.27 -14.56 27.00
N VAL A 375 60.30 -15.10 26.34
CA VAL A 375 61.21 -14.35 25.49
C VAL A 375 60.88 -14.68 24.04
N PHE A 376 60.63 -13.64 23.25
CA PHE A 376 60.52 -13.73 21.79
C PHE A 376 61.74 -13.07 21.18
N GLY A 377 62.39 -13.74 20.23
CA GLY A 377 63.57 -13.17 19.61
C GLY A 377 63.98 -13.83 18.32
N ASN A 378 64.96 -13.23 17.68
CA ASN A 378 65.74 -13.82 16.60
C ASN A 378 67.23 -13.80 16.97
N PHE A 379 68.09 -14.20 16.03
CA PHE A 379 69.54 -14.24 16.25
C PHE A 379 70.17 -12.90 16.66
N GLY A 380 69.55 -11.74 16.32
CA GLY A 380 70.08 -10.41 16.64
C GLY A 380 69.36 -9.67 17.79
N HIS A 381 68.03 -9.65 17.79
CA HIS A 381 67.22 -8.90 18.75
C HIS A 381 66.15 -9.75 19.41
N SER A 382 66.01 -9.58 20.73
CA SER A 382 65.02 -10.26 21.57
C SER A 382 64.23 -9.27 22.42
N THR A 383 63.04 -9.68 22.83
CA THR A 383 62.17 -8.94 23.77
C THR A 383 61.56 -9.91 24.78
N VAL A 384 61.30 -9.40 25.99
CA VAL A 384 60.59 -10.14 27.04
C VAL A 384 59.13 -9.71 26.99
N CYS A 385 58.21 -10.66 26.89
CA CYS A 385 56.77 -10.41 26.86
C CYS A 385 56.07 -11.06 28.05
N ASP A 386 55.28 -10.27 28.75
CA ASP A 386 54.37 -10.74 29.78
C ASP A 386 53.01 -11.06 29.14
N ILE A 387 52.51 -12.26 29.40
CA ILE A 387 51.20 -12.71 28.95
C ILE A 387 50.18 -12.61 30.09
N GLY A 388 49.09 -11.90 29.82
CA GLY A 388 47.95 -11.74 30.73
C GLY A 388 46.64 -12.11 30.04
N HIS A 389 45.60 -12.42 30.81
CA HIS A 389 44.30 -12.82 30.28
C HIS A 389 43.25 -11.73 30.52
N ILE A 390 42.42 -11.48 29.51
CA ILE A 390 41.21 -10.65 29.62
C ILE A 390 40.00 -11.56 29.56
N TYR A 391 39.05 -11.35 30.47
CA TYR A 391 37.76 -12.06 30.52
C TYR A 391 36.64 -11.10 30.13
N VAL A 392 35.83 -11.51 29.16
CA VAL A 392 34.74 -10.72 28.60
C VAL A 392 33.44 -11.51 28.56
N ASP A 393 32.31 -10.83 28.74
CA ASP A 393 31.01 -11.35 28.36
C ASP A 393 30.67 -10.79 26.98
N VAL A 394 30.21 -11.65 26.07
CA VAL A 394 29.85 -11.28 24.70
C VAL A 394 28.39 -11.65 24.46
N GLU A 395 27.58 -10.68 24.03
CA GLU A 395 26.26 -10.97 23.46
C GLU A 395 26.43 -11.26 21.97
N VAL A 396 26.05 -12.45 21.54
CA VAL A 396 26.13 -12.92 20.17
C VAL A 396 24.74 -12.90 19.55
N ILE A 397 24.65 -12.42 18.31
CA ILE A 397 23.46 -12.52 17.48
C ILE A 397 23.80 -13.33 16.24
N CYS A 398 23.00 -14.35 15.95
CA CYS A 398 23.07 -15.13 14.73
C CYS A 398 21.79 -14.97 13.93
N GLU A 399 21.93 -14.69 12.64
CA GLU A 399 20.81 -14.41 11.76
C GLU A 399 20.79 -15.46 10.64
N ARG A 400 19.63 -16.13 10.46
CA ARG A 400 19.36 -16.99 9.31
C ARG A 400 18.10 -16.52 8.59
N PRO A 401 18.22 -15.89 7.40
CA PRO A 401 17.07 -15.35 6.68
C PRO A 401 16.18 -16.45 6.08
N THR A 402 16.76 -17.48 5.46
CA THR A 402 16.02 -18.64 4.93
C THR A 402 16.58 -19.96 5.45
N ARG A 403 15.80 -21.04 5.40
CA ARG A 403 16.21 -22.37 5.88
C ARG A 403 17.52 -22.88 5.27
N PHE A 404 17.83 -22.49 4.04
CA PHE A 404 19.00 -22.98 3.30
C PHE A 404 20.20 -22.03 3.38
N ASP A 405 20.03 -20.85 3.98
CA ASP A 405 21.15 -19.94 4.19
C ASP A 405 22.02 -20.39 5.36
N GLN A 406 23.33 -20.15 5.22
CA GLN A 406 24.27 -20.34 6.31
C GLN A 406 23.93 -19.37 7.45
N MET A 407 24.06 -19.85 8.69
CA MET A 407 23.83 -19.02 9.87
C MET A 407 25.00 -18.04 10.00
N ALA A 408 24.73 -16.74 9.97
CA ALA A 408 25.75 -15.72 10.13
C ALA A 408 25.74 -15.21 11.58
N CYS A 409 26.74 -15.58 12.37
CA CYS A 409 26.89 -15.15 13.77
C CYS A 409 27.86 -13.97 13.90
N ARG A 410 27.54 -13.03 14.79
CA ARG A 410 28.41 -11.88 15.12
C ARG A 410 28.25 -11.45 16.57
N ALA A 411 29.31 -10.87 17.13
CA ALA A 411 29.24 -10.16 18.40
C ALA A 411 28.41 -8.87 18.24
N ARG A 412 27.38 -8.69 19.08
CA ARG A 412 26.53 -7.49 19.13
C ARG A 412 27.09 -6.47 20.12
N ARG A 413 27.37 -6.91 21.34
CA ARG A 413 27.95 -6.10 22.41
C ARG A 413 28.91 -6.93 23.27
N ILE A 414 29.84 -6.25 23.92
CA ILE A 414 30.88 -6.85 24.76
C ILE A 414 31.12 -6.02 26.02
N ARG A 415 31.48 -6.67 27.13
CA ARG A 415 31.94 -6.00 28.36
C ARG A 415 32.99 -6.85 29.07
N HIS A 416 33.75 -6.28 30.00
CA HIS A 416 34.53 -7.10 30.94
C HIS A 416 33.58 -7.91 31.82
N SER A 417 33.92 -9.17 32.08
CA SER A 417 33.08 -10.05 32.91
C SER A 417 33.14 -9.63 34.39
N PRO A 418 32.01 -9.36 35.06
CA PRO A 418 31.97 -8.92 36.46
C PRO A 418 32.18 -10.07 37.47
N SER A 419 31.89 -11.30 37.08
CA SER A 419 32.16 -12.51 37.84
C SER A 419 33.36 -13.25 37.22
N ARG A 420 34.09 -14.02 38.03
CA ARG A 420 35.06 -15.02 37.54
C ARG A 420 34.37 -16.38 37.62
N PRO A 421 33.54 -16.80 36.64
CA PRO A 421 32.78 -18.03 36.77
C PRO A 421 33.65 -19.26 36.41
N PHE A 422 34.93 -19.30 36.80
CA PHE A 422 35.82 -20.39 36.42
C PHE A 422 36.61 -20.94 37.64
N PRO A 423 36.47 -22.25 37.96
CA PRO A 423 36.95 -22.85 39.20
C PRO A 423 38.44 -23.29 39.20
N LYS A 424 39.22 -23.03 38.15
CA LYS A 424 40.65 -23.39 38.10
C LYS A 424 41.54 -22.15 38.02
N ALA A 425 42.58 -22.12 38.85
CA ALA A 425 43.60 -21.08 38.80
C ALA A 425 44.38 -21.18 37.49
N ASP A 426 44.57 -20.05 36.81
CA ASP A 426 45.18 -19.93 35.47
C ASP A 426 46.72 -20.05 35.51
N ASN A 427 47.24 -21.07 36.21
CA ASN A 427 48.67 -21.35 36.37
C ASN A 427 49.29 -22.09 35.16
N GLN A 428 48.56 -22.15 34.04
CA GLN A 428 48.85 -23.07 32.93
C GLN A 428 49.93 -22.56 31.96
N LEU A 429 50.35 -21.30 32.11
CA LEU A 429 51.51 -20.73 31.42
C LEU A 429 52.84 -20.98 32.15
N VAL A 430 52.81 -21.70 33.27
CA VAL A 430 53.99 -22.02 34.08
C VAL A 430 54.14 -23.54 34.14
N GLY A 431 54.90 -24.13 33.20
CA GLY A 431 55.05 -25.59 33.12
C GLY A 431 55.98 -26.10 32.01
N HIS A 432 56.25 -27.41 32.00
CA HIS A 432 56.93 -28.07 30.86
C HIS A 432 56.09 -27.98 29.60
N GLY A 433 54.78 -28.15 29.75
CA GLY A 433 53.82 -27.85 28.73
C GLY A 433 54.02 -26.47 28.10
N ALA A 434 53.69 -25.38 28.79
CA ALA A 434 53.70 -24.03 28.22
C ALA A 434 54.93 -23.69 27.37
N ASN A 435 56.10 -24.18 27.81
CA ASN A 435 57.35 -24.09 27.09
C ASN A 435 57.36 -24.80 25.73
N LEU A 436 56.82 -26.02 25.63
CA LEU A 436 56.64 -26.74 24.37
C LEU A 436 55.72 -25.97 23.41
N PHE A 437 54.57 -25.46 23.84
CA PHE A 437 53.70 -24.68 22.94
C PHE A 437 54.39 -23.43 22.43
N LEU A 438 55.01 -22.66 23.33
CA LEU A 438 55.69 -21.43 22.94
C LEU A 438 56.85 -21.75 21.98
N SER A 439 57.71 -22.71 22.31
CA SER A 439 58.82 -23.11 21.43
C SER A 439 58.38 -23.72 20.10
N GLY A 440 57.20 -24.35 20.04
CA GLY A 440 56.64 -24.95 18.82
C GLY A 440 55.91 -23.95 17.92
N LEU A 441 55.41 -22.84 18.46
CA LEU A 441 54.61 -21.86 17.72
C LEU A 441 55.34 -21.26 16.50
N PRO A 442 56.63 -20.86 16.59
CA PRO A 442 57.41 -20.41 15.43
C PRO A 442 57.49 -21.40 14.27
N PHE A 443 57.20 -22.68 14.50
CA PHE A 443 57.25 -23.74 13.50
C PHE A 443 55.89 -24.05 12.87
N LEU A 444 54.79 -23.47 13.36
CA LEU A 444 53.45 -23.67 12.78
C LEU A 444 53.32 -23.13 11.36
N ALA A 445 54.12 -22.13 11.02
CA ALA A 445 54.20 -21.53 9.70
C ALA A 445 55.66 -21.35 9.26
N SER A 446 56.53 -22.33 9.52
CA SER A 446 57.95 -22.26 9.13
C SER A 446 58.14 -22.17 7.61
N SER A 447 59.27 -21.63 7.17
CA SER A 447 59.68 -21.68 5.77
C SER A 447 60.47 -22.96 5.48
N SER A 448 60.41 -23.45 4.24
CA SER A 448 61.19 -24.60 3.77
C SER A 448 62.64 -24.25 3.42
N SER A 449 62.99 -22.96 3.33
CA SER A 449 64.34 -22.51 3.00
C SER A 449 64.96 -21.67 4.13
N PRO A 450 66.25 -21.87 4.46
CA PRO A 450 66.98 -21.00 5.38
C PRO A 450 66.99 -19.55 4.87
N GLY A 451 66.72 -18.58 5.75
CA GLY A 451 66.78 -17.14 5.44
C GLY A 451 65.52 -16.53 4.80
N LEU A 452 64.50 -17.33 4.46
CA LEU A 452 63.20 -16.81 4.03
C LEU A 452 62.29 -16.49 5.22
N LYS A 453 61.52 -15.40 5.13
CA LYS A 453 60.51 -15.04 6.13
C LYS A 453 59.40 -16.08 6.18
N SER A 454 59.04 -16.53 7.37
CA SER A 454 57.82 -17.30 7.57
C SER A 454 56.56 -16.46 7.31
N PRO A 455 55.43 -17.07 6.89
CA PRO A 455 54.13 -16.40 6.88
C PRO A 455 53.75 -15.73 8.22
N MET A 456 54.18 -16.32 9.35
CA MET A 456 53.99 -15.72 10.66
C MET A 456 54.80 -14.42 10.83
N GLU A 457 56.08 -14.40 10.44
CA GLU A 457 56.92 -13.20 10.45
C GLU A 457 56.39 -12.11 9.51
N ASN A 458 55.91 -12.52 8.33
CA ASN A 458 55.24 -11.61 7.41
C ASN A 458 54.01 -10.97 8.05
N TYR A 459 53.16 -11.76 8.72
CA TYR A 459 51.98 -11.26 9.42
C TYR A 459 52.34 -10.32 10.58
N LEU A 460 53.39 -10.63 11.34
CA LEU A 460 53.91 -9.77 12.42
C LEU A 460 54.39 -8.42 11.86
N ALA A 461 55.13 -8.43 10.75
CA ALA A 461 55.63 -7.21 10.10
C ALA A 461 54.49 -6.40 9.46
N ASP A 462 53.58 -7.07 8.75
CA ASP A 462 52.42 -6.48 8.11
C ASP A 462 51.31 -7.54 7.91
N GLN A 463 50.17 -7.37 8.59
CA GLN A 463 49.04 -8.32 8.52
C GLN A 463 48.49 -8.51 7.10
N ALA A 464 48.68 -7.52 6.21
CA ALA A 464 48.30 -7.58 4.80
C ALA A 464 49.20 -8.50 3.96
N LYS A 465 50.41 -8.82 4.44
CA LYS A 465 51.44 -9.56 3.69
C LYS A 465 51.55 -11.02 4.12
N GLY A 466 50.55 -11.57 4.82
CA GLY A 466 50.58 -12.91 5.45
C GLY A 466 51.27 -14.00 4.63
N ILE A 467 50.89 -14.22 3.36
CA ILE A 467 51.52 -15.21 2.44
C ILE A 467 52.28 -14.53 1.28
N GLY A 468 52.79 -13.32 1.50
CA GLY A 468 53.60 -12.61 0.51
C GLY A 468 55.00 -13.21 0.38
N HIS A 469 55.41 -13.58 -0.84
CA HIS A 469 56.80 -13.87 -1.14
C HIS A 469 57.60 -12.57 -1.23
N ILE A 470 58.42 -12.27 -0.21
CA ILE A 470 59.51 -11.31 -0.37
C ILE A 470 60.75 -12.13 -0.70
N ALA A 471 60.93 -12.44 -1.99
CA ALA A 471 62.21 -12.94 -2.48
C ALA A 471 63.16 -11.74 -2.58
N THR A 472 63.85 -11.41 -1.49
CA THR A 472 65.06 -10.60 -1.61
C THR A 472 66.14 -11.47 -2.23
N SER A 473 66.70 -11.03 -3.35
CA SER A 473 67.73 -11.72 -4.14
C SER A 473 69.10 -11.79 -3.45
N SER A 474 69.13 -11.92 -2.12
CA SER A 474 70.35 -11.89 -1.32
C SER A 474 70.13 -12.68 -0.04
N PHE A 475 71.03 -13.62 0.26
CA PHE A 475 71.15 -14.35 1.53
C PHE A 475 71.49 -13.45 2.73
N ASP A 476 71.38 -12.13 2.56
CA ASP A 476 71.86 -11.12 3.49
C ASP A 476 70.63 -10.46 4.13
N TYR A 477 70.63 -10.39 5.47
CA TYR A 477 69.62 -9.83 6.37
C TYR A 477 68.44 -10.74 6.77
N ILE A 478 68.64 -11.44 7.89
CA ILE A 478 67.58 -11.87 8.82
C ILE A 478 66.62 -10.69 9.02
N SER A 479 65.34 -10.87 8.67
CA SER A 479 64.41 -9.75 8.61
C SER A 479 64.00 -9.26 10.00
N THR A 480 64.27 -7.98 10.28
CA THR A 480 63.96 -7.31 11.55
C THR A 480 62.89 -6.23 11.38
N GLU A 481 62.06 -6.29 10.33
CA GLU A 481 61.02 -5.27 10.08
C GLU A 481 60.03 -5.15 11.24
N TYR A 482 59.64 -6.26 11.86
CA TYR A 482 58.76 -6.24 13.05
C TYR A 482 59.43 -5.61 14.27
N THR A 483 60.77 -5.53 14.34
CA THR A 483 61.48 -4.83 15.42
C THR A 483 61.37 -3.30 15.31
N LYS A 484 61.05 -2.79 14.10
CA LYS A 484 60.83 -1.36 13.83
C LYS A 484 59.42 -0.89 14.20
N LEU A 485 58.49 -1.82 14.45
CA LEU A 485 57.11 -1.49 14.83
C LEU A 485 57.05 -0.93 16.26
N PRO A 486 56.07 -0.07 16.58
CA PRO A 486 55.77 0.30 17.95
C PRO A 486 55.48 -0.95 18.79
N LEU A 487 56.10 -1.04 19.98
CA LEU A 487 55.95 -2.21 20.88
C LEU A 487 54.49 -2.62 21.16
N PRO A 488 53.53 -1.69 21.36
CA PRO A 488 52.12 -2.08 21.56
C PRO A 488 51.50 -2.77 20.34
N VAL A 489 51.82 -2.30 19.13
CA VAL A 489 51.32 -2.88 17.86
C VAL A 489 51.92 -4.27 17.64
N PHE A 490 53.22 -4.42 17.93
CA PHE A 490 53.88 -5.72 17.89
C PHE A 490 53.25 -6.71 18.88
N ALA A 491 53.03 -6.28 20.13
CA ALA A 491 52.43 -7.11 21.17
C ALA A 491 50.99 -7.53 20.83
N GLU A 492 50.20 -6.63 20.24
CA GLU A 492 48.84 -6.93 19.77
C GLU A 492 48.83 -8.00 18.66
N ARG A 493 49.68 -7.84 17.63
CA ARG A 493 49.79 -8.82 16.53
C ARG A 493 50.27 -10.18 17.01
N LEU A 494 51.24 -10.20 17.92
CA LEU A 494 51.73 -11.43 18.52
C LEU A 494 50.65 -12.09 19.39
N ALA A 495 49.84 -11.32 20.12
CA ALA A 495 48.72 -11.84 20.89
C ALA A 495 47.69 -12.53 19.99
N ILE A 496 47.34 -11.94 18.83
CA ILE A 496 46.43 -12.54 17.85
C ILE A 496 46.94 -13.91 17.38
N ILE A 497 48.24 -14.01 17.08
CA ILE A 497 48.85 -15.29 16.67
C ILE A 497 48.79 -16.32 17.80
N ILE A 498 49.17 -15.93 19.02
CA ILE A 498 49.14 -16.83 20.18
C ILE A 498 47.72 -17.30 20.46
N ASN A 499 46.72 -16.42 20.48
CA ASN A 499 45.31 -16.77 20.67
C ASN A 499 44.80 -17.73 19.59
N THR A 500 45.19 -17.49 18.33
CA THR A 500 44.85 -18.35 17.19
C THR A 500 45.44 -19.75 17.34
N ALA A 501 46.72 -19.84 17.70
CA ALA A 501 47.37 -21.12 17.95
C ALA A 501 46.73 -21.83 19.15
N MET A 502 46.54 -21.15 20.28
CA MET A 502 45.88 -21.72 21.47
C MET A 502 44.52 -22.34 21.14
N ARG A 503 43.73 -21.67 20.31
CA ARG A 503 42.41 -22.16 19.88
C ARG A 503 42.51 -23.41 18.98
N LEU A 504 43.46 -23.45 18.05
CA LEU A 504 43.68 -24.61 17.19
C LEU A 504 44.16 -25.85 17.95
N TYR A 505 45.08 -25.68 18.88
CA TYR A 505 45.61 -26.80 19.66
C TYR A 505 44.54 -27.51 20.48
N TRP A 506 43.50 -26.79 20.89
CA TRP A 506 42.41 -27.35 21.68
C TRP A 506 41.25 -27.87 20.82
N SER A 507 40.95 -27.17 19.72
CA SER A 507 39.68 -27.32 19.00
C SER A 507 39.85 -27.66 17.51
N SER A 508 41.01 -28.17 17.06
CA SER A 508 41.30 -28.46 15.63
C SER A 508 40.21 -29.26 14.91
N TYR A 509 39.74 -30.37 15.50
CA TYR A 509 38.66 -31.19 14.93
C TYR A 509 37.29 -30.48 14.95
N THR A 510 37.06 -29.71 16.01
CA THR A 510 35.77 -29.03 16.24
C THR A 510 35.59 -27.75 15.42
N ILE A 511 36.68 -27.14 14.95
CA ILE A 511 36.66 -25.96 14.08
C ILE A 511 36.19 -26.31 12.67
N LEU A 512 36.47 -27.54 12.21
CA LEU A 512 36.10 -28.04 10.88
C LEU A 512 34.70 -28.67 10.83
N ASP A 513 33.97 -28.69 11.94
CA ASP A 513 32.67 -29.36 12.07
C ASP A 513 32.72 -30.85 11.61
N MET A 514 33.86 -31.51 11.86
CA MET A 514 34.02 -32.93 11.56
C MET A 514 33.33 -33.73 12.68
N ASP A 515 32.16 -34.29 12.36
CA ASP A 515 31.37 -35.15 13.24
C ASP A 515 32.26 -36.15 14.04
N ALA A 516 31.94 -36.27 15.34
CA ALA A 516 32.49 -37.19 16.35
C ALA A 516 33.70 -36.68 17.17
N VAL A 517 33.44 -35.78 18.13
CA VAL A 517 34.19 -35.80 19.40
C VAL A 517 33.49 -36.79 20.35
N PRO A 518 34.19 -37.78 20.93
CA PRO A 518 33.61 -38.67 21.92
C PRO A 518 33.02 -37.89 23.11
N VAL A 519 31.75 -38.15 23.41
CA VAL A 519 30.93 -37.51 24.44
C VAL A 519 31.47 -37.70 25.87
N SER A 520 32.59 -38.39 26.08
CA SER A 520 33.15 -38.65 27.42
C SER A 520 33.87 -37.44 28.04
N GLU A 521 34.00 -36.31 27.35
CA GLU A 521 34.78 -35.13 27.80
C GLU A 521 33.94 -33.84 27.83
N THR A 522 32.76 -33.88 28.49
CA THR A 522 31.84 -32.74 28.66
C THR A 522 32.36 -31.61 29.56
N ASP A 523 33.47 -31.81 30.29
CA ASP A 523 34.03 -30.82 31.23
C ASP A 523 34.63 -29.58 30.53
N HIS A 524 34.80 -29.61 29.21
CA HIS A 524 35.51 -28.57 28.45
C HIS A 524 34.61 -27.69 27.57
N TYR A 525 33.32 -28.00 27.49
CA TYR A 525 32.35 -27.23 26.71
C TYR A 525 31.47 -26.37 27.62
N GLY A 526 31.17 -25.16 27.16
CA GLY A 526 30.24 -24.26 27.82
C GLY A 526 28.85 -24.48 27.25
N ASN A 527 27.86 -24.61 28.14
CA ASN A 527 26.45 -24.61 27.74
C ASN A 527 25.87 -23.22 27.94
N VAL A 528 25.14 -22.73 26.94
CA VAL A 528 24.45 -21.43 27.00
C VAL A 528 23.03 -21.58 26.50
N THR A 529 22.09 -20.99 27.26
CA THR A 529 20.70 -20.90 26.83
C THR A 529 20.54 -19.71 25.88
N SER A 530 20.07 -19.97 24.67
CA SER A 530 19.80 -18.97 23.64
C SER A 530 18.30 -18.73 23.47
N ILE A 531 17.97 -17.54 22.96
CA ILE A 531 16.61 -17.14 22.61
C ILE A 531 16.53 -17.04 21.09
N LEU A 532 15.76 -17.94 20.48
CA LEU A 532 15.42 -17.91 19.06
C LEU A 532 14.14 -17.09 18.89
N ALA A 533 14.24 -15.96 18.19
CA ALA A 533 13.10 -15.16 17.77
C ALA A 533 12.73 -15.53 16.33
N LEU A 534 11.60 -16.20 16.17
CA LEU A 534 11.02 -16.54 14.87
C LEU A 534 10.00 -15.47 14.49
N THR A 535 10.33 -14.64 13.51
CA THR A 535 9.40 -13.69 12.91
C THR A 535 8.60 -14.36 11.81
N THR A 536 7.32 -14.64 12.05
CA THR A 536 6.40 -15.14 11.02
C THR A 536 5.43 -14.04 10.57
N LYS A 537 5.04 -14.08 9.30
CA LYS A 537 4.00 -13.19 8.77
C LYS A 537 2.64 -13.81 9.08
N VAL A 538 1.81 -13.08 9.81
CA VAL A 538 0.50 -13.51 10.30
C VAL A 538 -0.55 -12.51 9.86
N TYR A 539 -1.79 -12.95 9.66
CA TYR A 539 -2.90 -12.04 9.39
C TYR A 539 -3.33 -11.33 10.68
N GLY A 540 -3.29 -10.00 10.67
CA GLY A 540 -3.80 -9.15 11.74
C GLY A 540 -5.08 -8.44 11.34
N THR A 541 -6.04 -8.33 12.26
CA THR A 541 -7.31 -7.65 12.03
C THR A 541 -7.34 -6.22 12.60
N ARG A 542 -7.88 -5.26 11.86
CA ARG A 542 -8.15 -3.90 12.33
C ARG A 542 -9.59 -3.79 12.84
N LYS A 543 -9.76 -3.81 14.16
CA LYS A 543 -11.07 -3.84 14.84
C LYS A 543 -12.05 -2.76 14.37
N VAL A 544 -11.57 -1.52 14.16
CA VAL A 544 -12.42 -0.39 13.73
C VAL A 544 -13.03 -0.61 12.35
N TRP A 545 -12.22 -1.03 11.37
CA TRP A 545 -12.67 -1.29 10.00
C TRP A 545 -13.55 -2.54 9.92
N MET A 546 -13.26 -3.55 10.74
CA MET A 546 -14.12 -4.73 10.83
C MET A 546 -15.50 -4.37 11.40
N ALA A 547 -15.55 -3.53 12.44
CA ALA A 547 -16.82 -3.08 13.02
C ALA A 547 -17.66 -2.25 12.03
N THR A 548 -17.04 -1.38 11.23
CA THR A 548 -17.78 -0.58 10.23
C THR A 548 -18.31 -1.44 9.06
N ALA A 549 -17.57 -2.46 8.63
CA ALA A 549 -18.05 -3.41 7.63
C ALA A 549 -19.25 -4.22 8.14
N ILE A 550 -19.19 -4.73 9.39
CA ILE A 550 -20.29 -5.47 10.02
C ILE A 550 -21.52 -4.57 10.20
N LEU A 551 -21.34 -3.32 10.63
CA LEU A 551 -22.43 -2.36 10.79
C LEU A 551 -23.12 -2.07 9.45
N SER A 552 -22.35 -1.87 8.37
CA SER A 552 -22.88 -1.65 7.02
C SER A 552 -23.70 -2.85 6.52
N LEU A 553 -23.21 -4.07 6.73
CA LEU A 553 -23.94 -5.31 6.40
C LEU A 553 -25.24 -5.44 7.18
N ALA A 554 -25.22 -5.17 8.49
CA ALA A 554 -26.40 -5.26 9.34
C ALA A 554 -27.49 -4.27 8.88
N ILE A 555 -27.11 -3.05 8.49
CA ILE A 555 -28.05 -2.04 7.97
C ILE A 555 -28.64 -2.47 6.63
N MET A 556 -27.84 -3.04 5.71
CA MET A 556 -28.37 -3.57 4.44
C MET A 556 -29.36 -4.73 4.69
N PHE A 557 -29.06 -5.61 5.64
CA PHE A 557 -29.95 -6.71 6.00
C PHE A 557 -31.29 -6.22 6.58
N LEU A 558 -31.24 -5.26 7.50
CA LEU A 558 -32.44 -4.62 8.06
C LEU A 558 -33.25 -3.88 6.98
N ALA A 559 -32.58 -3.17 6.06
CA ALA A 559 -33.23 -2.49 4.94
C ALA A 559 -33.94 -3.46 4.00
N ALA A 560 -33.34 -4.62 3.73
CA ALA A 560 -33.95 -5.68 2.93
C ALA A 560 -35.20 -6.26 3.60
N ILE A 561 -35.14 -6.59 4.90
CA ILE A 561 -36.30 -7.06 5.67
C ILE A 561 -37.42 -6.02 5.69
N LEU A 562 -37.08 -4.76 5.94
CA LEU A 562 -38.05 -3.66 5.98
C LEU A 562 -38.72 -3.47 4.61
N THR A 563 -37.99 -3.63 3.52
CA THR A 563 -38.53 -3.55 2.16
C THR A 563 -39.60 -4.64 1.93
N VAL A 564 -39.31 -5.89 2.30
CA VAL A 564 -40.30 -6.98 2.20
C VAL A 564 -41.51 -6.71 3.08
N GLY A 565 -41.28 -6.34 4.35
CA GLY A 565 -42.35 -6.06 5.30
C GLY A 565 -43.28 -4.95 4.82
N LEU A 566 -42.73 -3.85 4.28
CA LEU A 566 -43.53 -2.74 3.75
C LEU A 566 -44.30 -3.14 2.49
N ARG A 567 -43.71 -3.91 1.58
CA ARG A 567 -44.42 -4.40 0.38
C ARG A 567 -45.63 -5.27 0.71
N LEU A 568 -45.58 -6.04 1.80
CA LEU A 568 -46.73 -6.83 2.27
C LEU A 568 -47.87 -5.96 2.84
N VAL A 569 -47.58 -4.72 3.24
CA VAL A 569 -48.56 -3.79 3.84
C VAL A 569 -49.19 -2.86 2.81
N ILE A 570 -48.44 -2.45 1.78
CA ILE A 570 -48.90 -1.51 0.74
C ILE A 570 -50.01 -2.15 -0.09
N ARG A 571 -51.11 -1.42 -0.28
CA ARG A 571 -52.27 -1.90 -1.07
C ARG A 571 -52.33 -1.31 -2.47
N THR A 572 -51.72 -0.15 -2.69
CA THR A 572 -51.78 0.57 -3.97
C THR A 572 -50.85 -0.07 -5.02
N PRO A 573 -51.25 -0.12 -6.30
CA PRO A 573 -50.34 -0.49 -7.39
C PRO A 573 -49.15 0.48 -7.47
N ASP A 574 -48.00 0.02 -7.98
CA ASP A 574 -46.86 0.92 -8.19
C ASP A 574 -47.12 1.85 -9.38
N PHE A 575 -47.31 3.14 -9.09
CA PHE A 575 -47.56 4.20 -10.06
C PHE A 575 -46.46 5.28 -10.09
N LEU A 576 -45.44 5.20 -9.23
CA LEU A 576 -44.44 6.26 -9.08
C LEU A 576 -43.22 6.08 -9.99
N THR A 577 -42.99 4.87 -10.49
CA THR A 577 -41.73 4.45 -11.10
C THR A 577 -41.80 4.32 -12.62
N HIS A 578 -42.99 4.21 -13.21
CA HIS A 578 -43.15 3.87 -14.63
C HIS A 578 -43.79 5.00 -15.45
N VAL A 579 -43.27 5.23 -16.65
CA VAL A 579 -43.82 6.16 -17.65
C VAL A 579 -45.28 5.83 -18.00
N ALA A 580 -45.66 4.56 -17.86
CA ALA A 580 -47.04 4.10 -18.00
C ALA A 580 -48.04 4.84 -17.09
N ALA A 581 -47.60 5.35 -15.95
CA ALA A 581 -48.46 6.16 -15.09
C ALA A 581 -48.82 7.50 -15.75
N LEU A 582 -47.88 8.11 -16.51
CA LEU A 582 -48.08 9.37 -17.23
C LEU A 582 -49.01 9.23 -18.44
N THR A 583 -49.16 8.01 -18.96
CA THR A 583 -50.04 7.75 -20.11
C THR A 583 -51.49 7.51 -19.70
N ARG A 584 -51.82 7.55 -18.39
CA ARG A 584 -53.18 7.27 -17.88
C ARG A 584 -54.25 8.22 -18.43
N ASP A 585 -53.89 9.48 -18.62
CA ASP A 585 -54.83 10.54 -18.99
C ASP A 585 -54.53 11.10 -20.41
N SER A 586 -53.73 10.38 -21.22
CA SER A 586 -53.38 10.82 -22.57
C SER A 586 -54.49 10.49 -23.57
N ALA A 587 -54.97 11.50 -24.29
CA ALA A 587 -55.95 11.33 -25.37
C ALA A 587 -55.38 10.65 -26.63
N TYR A 588 -54.06 10.45 -26.69
CA TYR A 588 -53.35 9.94 -27.86
C TYR A 588 -52.84 8.50 -27.69
N MET A 589 -53.24 7.83 -26.61
CA MET A 589 -52.80 6.48 -26.27
C MET A 589 -54.03 5.59 -26.03
N ASP A 590 -54.15 4.49 -26.76
CA ASP A 590 -55.18 3.49 -26.48
C ASP A 590 -54.83 2.72 -25.21
N LEU A 591 -55.77 2.71 -24.26
CA LEU A 591 -55.59 2.09 -22.94
C LEU A 591 -56.04 0.64 -22.97
N ALA A 592 -55.18 -0.26 -22.49
CA ALA A 592 -55.50 -1.67 -22.31
C ALA A 592 -56.70 -1.90 -21.37
N PRO A 593 -57.57 -2.89 -21.63
CA PRO A 593 -58.67 -3.26 -20.73
C PRO A 593 -58.12 -3.80 -19.40
N GLY A 594 -58.42 -3.10 -18.29
CA GLY A 594 -57.87 -3.38 -16.96
C GLY A 594 -57.65 -2.12 -16.09
N GLY A 595 -57.62 -0.93 -16.71
CA GLY A 595 -57.71 0.35 -16.02
C GLY A 595 -56.61 0.64 -14.98
N SER A 596 -56.96 1.33 -13.90
CA SER A 596 -56.05 1.82 -12.85
C SER A 596 -55.51 0.74 -11.89
N MET A 597 -55.90 -0.52 -12.07
CA MET A 597 -55.47 -1.64 -11.23
C MET A 597 -54.18 -2.31 -11.72
N LEU A 598 -53.81 -2.10 -12.98
CA LEU A 598 -52.59 -2.64 -13.56
C LEU A 598 -51.38 -1.87 -13.03
N THR A 599 -50.34 -2.61 -12.66
CA THR A 599 -49.02 -2.01 -12.40
C THR A 599 -48.43 -1.44 -13.69
N GLY A 600 -47.49 -0.50 -13.58
CA GLY A 600 -46.87 0.11 -14.77
C GLY A 600 -46.23 -0.89 -15.73
N ASP A 601 -45.61 -1.95 -15.20
CA ASP A 601 -45.01 -3.04 -15.98
C ASP A 601 -46.06 -3.90 -16.70
N GLU A 602 -47.15 -4.26 -16.02
CA GLU A 602 -48.25 -5.01 -16.63
C GLU A 602 -48.91 -4.18 -17.74
N ARG A 603 -49.10 -2.88 -17.51
CA ARG A 603 -49.69 -1.98 -18.49
C ARG A 603 -48.82 -1.82 -19.74
N LEU A 604 -47.50 -1.69 -19.58
CA LEU A 604 -46.55 -1.66 -20.71
C LEU A 604 -46.50 -2.97 -21.49
N ARG A 605 -46.68 -4.11 -20.81
CA ARG A 605 -46.73 -5.42 -21.49
C ARG A 605 -48.00 -5.62 -22.31
N ILE A 606 -49.11 -5.02 -21.89
CA ILE A 606 -50.42 -5.20 -22.54
C ILE A 606 -50.66 -4.12 -23.60
N SER A 607 -50.08 -2.91 -23.46
CA SER A 607 -50.10 -1.91 -24.52
C SER A 607 -49.03 -2.24 -25.57
N ASP A 608 -49.34 -2.20 -26.86
CA ASP A 608 -48.37 -2.40 -27.97
C ASP A 608 -47.23 -1.36 -28.02
N GLY A 609 -47.11 -0.48 -27.00
CA GLY A 609 -45.88 0.21 -26.62
C GLY A 609 -45.42 1.34 -27.55
N LEU A 610 -46.07 1.52 -28.68
CA LEU A 610 -45.72 2.54 -29.66
C LEU A 610 -46.36 3.88 -29.32
N ILE A 611 -45.51 4.85 -28.97
CA ILE A 611 -45.90 6.26 -29.03
C ILE A 611 -45.98 6.61 -30.52
N PRO A 612 -47.14 7.05 -31.04
CA PRO A 612 -47.26 7.40 -32.45
C PRO A 612 -46.31 8.56 -32.79
N GLU A 613 -45.68 8.49 -33.97
CA GLU A 613 -44.87 9.59 -34.48
C GLU A 613 -45.73 10.84 -34.64
N ILE A 614 -45.48 11.86 -33.82
CA ILE A 614 -46.16 13.15 -33.92
C ILE A 614 -45.53 13.91 -35.09
N LYS A 615 -46.23 13.94 -36.23
CA LYS A 615 -45.82 14.76 -37.38
C LYS A 615 -45.99 16.24 -37.05
N MET A 616 -44.90 16.89 -36.64
CA MET A 616 -44.87 18.34 -36.42
C MET A 616 -45.20 19.06 -37.74
N THR A 617 -46.28 19.83 -37.77
CA THR A 617 -46.66 20.64 -38.94
C THR A 617 -46.63 22.13 -38.58
N THR A 618 -46.28 22.97 -39.55
CA THR A 618 -46.36 24.44 -39.43
C THR A 618 -47.80 24.97 -39.46
N GLN A 619 -48.77 24.12 -39.78
CA GLN A 619 -50.20 24.47 -39.88
C GLN A 619 -50.92 24.42 -38.53
N GLY A 620 -50.30 23.81 -37.52
CA GLY A 620 -50.91 23.63 -36.20
C GLY A 620 -52.13 22.69 -36.22
N PRO A 621 -52.92 22.66 -35.13
CA PRO A 621 -54.14 21.86 -35.07
C PRO A 621 -55.22 22.40 -36.04
N ALA A 622 -56.10 21.49 -36.49
CA ALA A 622 -57.28 21.89 -37.25
C ALA A 622 -58.17 22.82 -36.41
N GLN A 623 -58.73 23.85 -37.04
CA GLN A 623 -59.62 24.79 -36.37
C GLN A 623 -60.89 24.06 -35.91
N VAL A 624 -61.19 24.13 -34.61
CA VAL A 624 -62.33 23.44 -34.02
C VAL A 624 -63.67 24.12 -34.35
N LYS A 625 -63.66 25.45 -34.48
CA LYS A 625 -64.86 26.26 -34.75
C LYS A 625 -64.53 27.55 -35.49
N SER A 626 -65.42 27.98 -36.39
CA SER A 626 -65.33 29.26 -37.10
C SER A 626 -65.50 30.45 -36.15
N LEU A 627 -64.88 31.57 -36.50
CA LEU A 627 -64.97 32.83 -35.77
C LEU A 627 -66.13 33.68 -36.32
N ASN A 628 -66.96 34.20 -35.42
CA ASN A 628 -68.09 35.07 -35.78
C ASN A 628 -67.61 36.54 -35.95
N PRO A 629 -67.68 37.14 -37.14
CA PRO A 629 -67.22 38.52 -37.38
C PRO A 629 -68.20 39.61 -36.92
N TYR A 630 -69.45 39.25 -36.59
CA TYR A 630 -70.51 40.20 -36.26
C TYR A 630 -70.56 40.59 -34.78
N VAL A 631 -69.65 40.05 -33.96
CA VAL A 631 -69.41 40.49 -32.58
C VAL A 631 -68.10 41.27 -32.52
N LYS A 632 -67.91 42.07 -31.47
CA LYS A 632 -66.63 42.76 -31.21
C LYS A 632 -65.51 41.70 -31.11
N GLN A 633 -64.52 41.81 -31.98
CA GLN A 633 -63.32 41.00 -31.96
C GLN A 633 -62.11 41.87 -31.64
N GLU A 634 -61.32 41.46 -30.66
CA GLU A 634 -60.07 42.17 -30.33
C GLU A 634 -59.06 41.98 -31.48
N ALA A 635 -58.28 43.00 -31.79
CA ALA A 635 -57.31 42.96 -32.87
C ALA A 635 -56.17 41.99 -32.57
N GLU A 636 -55.85 41.75 -31.30
CA GLU A 636 -54.90 40.74 -30.83
C GLU A 636 -55.44 39.30 -30.91
N THR A 637 -56.70 39.10 -31.31
CA THR A 637 -57.25 37.76 -31.61
C THR A 637 -56.77 37.30 -32.99
N ILE A 638 -55.52 36.82 -33.02
CA ILE A 638 -54.75 36.58 -34.26
C ILE A 638 -54.44 35.09 -34.43
N ALA A 639 -54.57 34.58 -35.65
CA ALA A 639 -54.07 33.26 -36.03
C ALA A 639 -52.63 33.31 -36.60
N TRP A 640 -52.31 34.33 -37.40
CA TRP A 640 -50.96 34.64 -37.87
C TRP A 640 -50.76 36.14 -38.04
N SER A 641 -49.54 36.63 -37.83
CA SER A 641 -49.16 38.02 -38.10
C SER A 641 -47.74 38.10 -38.65
N GLU A 642 -47.39 39.26 -39.21
CA GLU A 642 -46.04 39.57 -39.67
C GLU A 642 -45.66 40.98 -39.20
N ASN A 643 -44.51 41.10 -38.52
CA ASN A 643 -43.86 42.35 -38.10
C ASN A 643 -44.67 43.32 -37.21
N ILE A 644 -45.66 42.81 -36.48
CA ILE A 644 -46.44 43.59 -35.49
C ILE A 644 -46.10 43.16 -34.06
N GLU A 645 -46.44 44.01 -33.09
CA GLU A 645 -46.40 43.68 -31.66
C GLU A 645 -47.74 44.05 -31.00
N THR A 646 -47.97 43.60 -29.76
CA THR A 646 -49.13 44.01 -28.96
C THR A 646 -48.68 44.80 -27.75
N GLU A 647 -49.38 45.89 -27.42
CA GLU A 647 -49.15 46.69 -26.22
C GLU A 647 -50.43 46.93 -25.41
N VAL A 648 -50.31 47.50 -24.21
CA VAL A 648 -51.46 47.79 -23.34
C VAL A 648 -52.29 48.93 -23.93
N CYS A 649 -53.59 48.68 -24.09
CA CYS A 649 -54.54 49.67 -24.56
C CYS A 649 -55.11 50.49 -23.39
N SER A 650 -55.12 51.83 -23.52
CA SER A 650 -55.73 52.73 -22.52
C SER A 650 -57.24 52.57 -22.37
N GLU A 651 -57.94 51.99 -23.36
CA GLU A 651 -59.36 51.61 -23.27
C GLU A 651 -59.58 50.24 -22.59
N GLY A 652 -58.51 49.60 -22.11
CA GLY A 652 -58.51 48.26 -21.55
C GLY A 652 -58.21 47.18 -22.60
N GLY A 653 -57.60 46.08 -22.16
CA GLY A 653 -57.12 45.02 -23.06
C GLY A 653 -55.76 45.34 -23.69
N LEU A 654 -55.49 44.75 -24.85
CA LEU A 654 -54.31 45.05 -25.66
C LEU A 654 -54.73 45.74 -26.96
N ASN A 655 -53.77 46.30 -27.67
CA ASN A 655 -53.92 46.72 -29.05
C ASN A 655 -52.74 46.20 -29.87
N VAL A 656 -52.97 45.98 -31.16
CA VAL A 656 -51.90 45.78 -32.13
C VAL A 656 -51.20 47.13 -32.34
N ALA A 657 -49.88 47.13 -32.25
CA ALA A 657 -49.02 48.30 -32.28
C ALA A 657 -47.78 48.05 -33.16
N PHE A 658 -46.96 49.09 -33.30
CA PHE A 658 -45.73 49.08 -34.11
C PHE A 658 -45.99 48.73 -35.60
N ILE A 659 -47.17 49.07 -36.10
CA ILE A 659 -47.64 48.75 -37.45
C ILE A 659 -46.92 49.60 -38.50
N ASN A 660 -46.26 48.96 -39.46
CA ASN A 660 -45.66 49.59 -40.64
C ASN A 660 -46.43 49.24 -41.93
N ASN A 661 -46.03 49.90 -43.02
CA ASN A 661 -46.57 49.62 -44.34
C ASN A 661 -46.20 48.20 -44.81
N GLY A 662 -47.21 47.38 -45.09
CA GLY A 662 -47.05 46.00 -45.58
C GLY A 662 -47.25 44.93 -44.51
N ASP A 663 -47.39 45.33 -43.24
CA ASP A 663 -47.67 44.44 -42.13
C ASP A 663 -49.12 43.96 -42.17
N TYR A 664 -49.41 42.83 -41.52
CA TYR A 664 -50.77 42.30 -41.49
C TYR A 664 -51.03 41.44 -40.27
N ILE A 665 -52.32 41.28 -39.98
CA ILE A 665 -52.83 40.20 -39.14
C ILE A 665 -53.81 39.34 -39.93
N LYS A 666 -53.82 38.04 -39.62
CA LYS A 666 -54.70 37.04 -40.21
C LYS A 666 -55.56 36.40 -39.14
N VAL A 667 -56.84 36.32 -39.42
CA VAL A 667 -57.84 35.60 -38.63
C VAL A 667 -58.33 34.41 -39.45
N LYS A 668 -58.20 33.19 -38.91
CA LYS A 668 -58.52 31.95 -39.62
C LYS A 668 -60.01 31.62 -39.51
N GLY A 669 -60.63 31.21 -40.62
CA GLY A 669 -62.00 30.68 -40.65
C GLY A 669 -63.05 31.65 -40.11
N VAL A 670 -63.10 32.86 -40.65
CA VAL A 670 -64.12 33.87 -40.31
C VAL A 670 -65.39 33.57 -41.11
N ASP A 671 -66.53 33.46 -40.43
CA ASP A 671 -67.81 33.09 -41.03
C ASP A 671 -68.72 34.30 -41.30
N PHE A 672 -68.77 34.75 -42.56
CA PHE A 672 -69.61 35.86 -43.01
C PHE A 672 -71.04 35.44 -43.39
N GLY A 673 -71.40 34.16 -43.27
CA GLY A 673 -72.72 33.65 -43.64
C GLY A 673 -73.09 33.83 -45.12
N SER A 674 -74.32 33.51 -45.49
CA SER A 674 -74.79 33.57 -46.88
C SER A 674 -75.14 34.98 -47.36
N THR A 675 -75.58 35.85 -46.46
CA THR A 675 -75.94 37.25 -46.75
C THR A 675 -74.71 38.15 -46.90
N GLY A 676 -73.61 37.79 -46.23
CA GLY A 676 -72.36 38.55 -46.22
C GLY A 676 -72.37 39.78 -45.31
N ALA A 677 -71.23 40.47 -45.28
CA ALA A 677 -71.07 41.71 -44.53
C ALA A 677 -71.13 42.95 -45.44
N ASN A 678 -71.75 44.02 -44.94
CA ASN A 678 -71.97 45.27 -45.66
C ASN A 678 -71.04 46.41 -45.20
N SER A 679 -70.54 46.33 -43.96
CA SER A 679 -69.63 47.31 -43.39
C SER A 679 -68.64 46.68 -42.41
N PHE A 680 -67.56 47.40 -42.14
CA PHE A 680 -66.54 47.04 -41.16
C PHE A 680 -66.16 48.25 -40.34
N GLY A 681 -66.21 48.10 -39.02
CA GLY A 681 -65.76 49.07 -38.04
C GLY A 681 -64.44 48.63 -37.41
N ALA A 682 -63.50 49.57 -37.25
CA ALA A 682 -62.23 49.36 -36.57
C ALA A 682 -61.95 50.46 -35.55
N ARG A 683 -61.54 50.10 -34.34
CA ARG A 683 -61.12 51.03 -33.28
C ARG A 683 -59.62 51.26 -33.36
N VAL A 684 -59.23 52.46 -33.75
CA VAL A 684 -57.84 52.81 -34.10
C VAL A 684 -57.39 54.10 -33.44
N ALA A 685 -56.09 54.23 -33.19
CA ALA A 685 -55.44 55.44 -32.71
C ALA A 685 -54.20 55.72 -33.55
N SER A 686 -53.91 56.98 -33.89
CA SER A 686 -52.73 57.34 -34.67
C SER A 686 -52.20 58.69 -34.20
N ASN A 687 -50.89 58.74 -33.91
CA ASN A 687 -50.17 59.98 -33.65
C ASN A 687 -49.38 60.48 -34.87
N SER A 688 -49.48 59.78 -36.00
CA SER A 688 -48.80 60.10 -37.26
C SER A 688 -49.82 60.51 -38.31
N SER A 689 -49.52 60.32 -39.60
CA SER A 689 -50.40 60.63 -40.73
C SER A 689 -51.56 59.61 -40.91
N GLY A 690 -51.63 58.57 -40.08
CA GLY A 690 -52.58 57.48 -40.23
C GLY A 690 -52.20 56.50 -41.34
N GLY A 691 -53.18 55.86 -41.96
CA GLY A 691 -52.97 54.83 -42.98
C GLY A 691 -54.27 54.20 -43.44
N LYS A 692 -54.21 52.95 -43.91
CA LYS A 692 -55.36 52.18 -44.35
C LYS A 692 -55.32 50.76 -43.82
N ILE A 693 -56.49 50.21 -43.57
CA ILE A 693 -56.70 48.79 -43.31
C ILE A 693 -57.40 48.21 -44.53
N GLU A 694 -56.69 47.40 -45.31
CA GLU A 694 -57.25 46.63 -46.42
C GLU A 694 -57.81 45.31 -45.90
N LEU A 695 -59.08 45.06 -46.20
CA LEU A 695 -59.77 43.82 -45.84
C LEU A 695 -59.66 42.85 -47.00
N ARG A 696 -58.85 41.80 -46.86
CA ARG A 696 -58.59 40.82 -47.92
C ARG A 696 -59.01 39.42 -47.50
N LEU A 697 -59.63 38.67 -48.41
CA LEU A 697 -60.09 37.30 -48.14
C LEU A 697 -59.16 36.26 -48.78
N GLY A 698 -58.91 35.19 -48.03
CA GLY A 698 -58.14 34.01 -48.44
C GLY A 698 -56.62 34.15 -48.31
N SER A 699 -56.03 35.28 -48.75
CA SER A 699 -54.59 35.53 -48.67
C SER A 699 -54.24 37.02 -48.50
N LYS A 700 -52.98 37.33 -48.15
CA LYS A 700 -52.45 38.71 -48.04
C LYS A 700 -52.65 39.53 -49.33
N THR A 701 -52.68 38.90 -50.50
CA THR A 701 -52.93 39.53 -51.80
C THR A 701 -54.29 39.13 -52.39
N GLY A 702 -55.16 38.53 -51.59
CA GLY A 702 -56.46 37.98 -51.99
C GLY A 702 -57.50 39.06 -52.31
N LYS A 703 -58.75 38.62 -52.49
CA LYS A 703 -59.87 39.48 -52.88
C LYS A 703 -60.03 40.62 -51.87
N LEU A 704 -59.84 41.86 -52.32
CA LEU A 704 -60.09 43.06 -51.53
C LEU A 704 -61.62 43.26 -51.42
N VAL A 705 -62.14 43.24 -50.20
CA VAL A 705 -63.58 43.39 -49.92
C VAL A 705 -63.93 44.72 -49.27
N GLY A 706 -62.95 45.44 -48.74
CA GLY A 706 -63.13 46.79 -48.18
C GLY A 706 -61.80 47.46 -47.88
N THR A 707 -61.82 48.77 -47.67
CA THR A 707 -60.64 49.54 -47.27
C THR A 707 -61.05 50.65 -46.32
N CYS A 708 -60.58 50.57 -45.08
CA CYS A 708 -60.84 51.55 -44.04
C CYS A 708 -59.70 52.56 -43.98
N THR A 709 -60.03 53.85 -44.08
CA THR A 709 -59.03 54.92 -43.98
C THR A 709 -58.90 55.35 -42.51
N VAL A 710 -57.69 55.27 -41.98
CA VAL A 710 -57.33 55.72 -40.63
C VAL A 710 -56.69 57.09 -40.73
N THR A 711 -57.25 58.07 -40.02
CA THR A 711 -56.69 59.43 -39.94
C THR A 711 -56.04 59.66 -38.58
N THR A 712 -55.24 60.72 -38.46
CA THR A 712 -54.62 61.10 -37.19
C THR A 712 -55.68 61.32 -36.10
N THR A 713 -55.46 60.72 -34.93
CA THR A 713 -56.32 60.88 -33.75
C THR A 713 -55.69 61.76 -32.68
N GLY A 714 -54.44 62.18 -32.88
CA GLY A 714 -53.71 63.12 -32.04
C GLY A 714 -52.87 62.48 -30.92
N ASN A 715 -53.00 61.17 -30.70
CA ASN A 715 -52.17 60.42 -29.76
C ASN A 715 -52.28 58.90 -30.03
N TRP A 716 -51.22 58.13 -29.72
CA TRP A 716 -51.17 56.66 -29.85
C TRP A 716 -52.21 55.92 -29.01
N GLN A 717 -52.75 56.57 -27.99
CA GLN A 717 -53.72 56.02 -27.05
C GLN A 717 -55.06 56.77 -27.09
N THR A 718 -55.29 57.66 -28.06
CA THR A 718 -56.60 58.30 -28.27
C THR A 718 -57.32 57.61 -29.43
N TYR A 719 -58.34 56.82 -29.12
CA TYR A 719 -59.00 55.95 -30.09
C TYR A 719 -60.25 56.57 -30.72
N LYS A 720 -60.45 56.28 -32.01
CA LYS A 720 -61.66 56.55 -32.77
C LYS A 720 -62.09 55.29 -33.52
N THR A 721 -63.39 55.14 -33.71
CA THR A 721 -63.93 54.08 -34.57
C THR A 721 -64.03 54.61 -36.00
N VAL A 722 -63.43 53.89 -36.94
CA VAL A 722 -63.53 54.17 -38.37
C VAL A 722 -64.35 53.08 -39.04
N ASP A 723 -65.26 53.49 -39.93
CA ASP A 723 -66.13 52.58 -40.67
C ASP A 723 -65.84 52.65 -42.17
N CYS A 724 -65.91 51.50 -42.84
CA CYS A 724 -65.82 51.44 -44.30
C CYS A 724 -66.83 50.46 -44.91
N PRO A 725 -67.29 50.72 -46.15
CA PRO A 725 -68.16 49.80 -46.86
C PRO A 725 -67.41 48.51 -47.21
N VAL A 726 -68.12 47.39 -47.10
CA VAL A 726 -67.64 46.05 -47.45
C VAL A 726 -68.52 45.50 -48.55
N SER A 727 -67.93 44.88 -49.56
CA SER A 727 -68.66 44.22 -50.63
C SER A 727 -68.07 42.85 -50.98
N GLY A 728 -68.94 41.85 -51.11
CA GLY A 728 -68.56 40.52 -51.58
C GLY A 728 -67.80 39.66 -50.57
N ALA A 729 -67.96 39.93 -49.27
CA ALA A 729 -67.53 39.06 -48.18
C ALA A 729 -68.69 38.14 -47.75
N THR A 730 -68.75 36.93 -48.31
CA THR A 730 -69.76 35.90 -48.02
C THR A 730 -69.08 34.55 -47.75
N GLY A 731 -69.78 33.65 -47.06
CA GLY A 731 -69.29 32.32 -46.68
C GLY A 731 -68.20 32.38 -45.61
N THR A 732 -67.47 31.27 -45.44
CA THR A 732 -66.34 31.20 -44.50
C THR A 732 -65.02 31.40 -45.24
N SER A 733 -64.19 32.35 -44.78
CA SER A 733 -62.88 32.62 -45.38
C SER A 733 -61.87 33.12 -44.35
N ASP A 734 -60.58 32.99 -44.64
CA ASP A 734 -59.52 33.61 -43.85
C ASP A 734 -59.51 35.12 -44.11
N LEU A 735 -59.55 35.93 -43.06
CA LEU A 735 -59.52 37.38 -43.14
C LEU A 735 -58.09 37.88 -42.92
N PHE A 736 -57.57 38.63 -43.88
CA PHE A 736 -56.32 39.37 -43.78
C PHE A 736 -56.64 40.85 -43.64
N LEU A 737 -56.15 41.44 -42.55
CA LEU A 737 -56.18 42.88 -42.29
C LEU A 737 -54.78 43.40 -42.62
N VAL A 738 -54.62 43.94 -43.83
CA VAL A 738 -53.33 44.38 -44.35
C VAL A 738 -53.21 45.89 -44.17
N PHE A 739 -52.12 46.33 -43.56
CA PHE A 739 -51.92 47.73 -43.19
C PHE A 739 -51.06 48.44 -44.23
N THR A 740 -51.56 49.54 -44.80
CA THR A 740 -50.85 50.30 -45.84
C THR A 740 -50.82 51.78 -45.50
N GLY A 741 -49.75 52.48 -45.89
CA GLY A 741 -49.57 53.89 -45.57
C GLY A 741 -48.33 54.51 -46.19
N THR A 742 -48.23 55.83 -46.11
CA THR A 742 -47.09 56.60 -46.64
C THR A 742 -46.29 57.20 -45.48
N GLY A 743 -44.98 56.93 -45.44
CA GLY A 743 -44.07 57.42 -44.40
C GLY A 743 -43.17 56.31 -43.86
N SER A 744 -42.19 56.69 -43.02
CA SER A 744 -41.28 55.78 -42.32
C SER A 744 -41.66 55.55 -40.85
N ASP A 745 -42.65 56.28 -40.33
CA ASP A 745 -43.14 56.14 -38.96
C ASP A 745 -44.28 55.10 -38.90
N TYR A 746 -44.59 54.60 -37.70
CA TYR A 746 -45.72 53.71 -37.48
C TYR A 746 -47.05 54.34 -37.94
N LEU A 747 -47.97 53.52 -38.43
CA LEU A 747 -49.21 53.97 -39.06
C LEU A 747 -50.30 54.30 -38.02
N PHE A 748 -50.68 53.31 -37.21
CA PHE A 748 -51.73 53.42 -36.19
C PHE A 748 -51.64 52.22 -35.23
N ASN A 749 -52.23 52.38 -34.06
CA ASN A 749 -52.60 51.32 -33.13
C ASN A 749 -54.02 50.85 -33.43
N PHE A 750 -54.26 49.55 -33.31
CA PHE A 750 -55.53 48.91 -33.67
C PHE A 750 -56.01 48.02 -32.52
N ASN A 751 -57.14 48.39 -31.91
CA ASN A 751 -57.68 47.78 -30.69
C ASN A 751 -58.68 46.66 -30.99
N TRP A 752 -59.76 46.95 -31.70
CA TRP A 752 -60.79 45.96 -32.02
C TRP A 752 -61.47 46.22 -33.35
N TRP A 753 -62.16 45.22 -33.88
CA TRP A 753 -62.95 45.30 -35.11
C TRP A 753 -64.27 44.53 -35.05
N GLN A 754 -65.19 44.88 -35.95
CA GLN A 754 -66.50 44.24 -36.08
C GLN A 754 -67.06 44.45 -37.48
N PHE A 755 -67.69 43.43 -38.07
CA PHE A 755 -68.49 43.56 -39.29
C PHE A 755 -69.96 43.80 -38.98
N SER A 756 -70.70 44.40 -39.91
CA SER A 756 -72.17 44.55 -39.83
C SER A 756 -72.85 44.31 -41.17
#